data_AF-A0A9D1ELH8-F1
#
_entry.id   AF-A0A9D1ELH8-F1
#
_cell.length_a   1.000
_cell.length_b   1.000
_cell.length_c   1.000
_cell.angle_alpha   90.00
_cell.angle_beta   90.00
_cell.angle_gamma   90.00
#
_symmetry.space_group_name_H-M   'P 1'
#
loop_
_entity.id
_entity.type
_entity.pdbx_description
1 polymer ?
#
loop_
_entity_poly.entity_id
_entity_poly.type
_entity_poly.pdbx_seq_one_letter_code
_entity_poly.pdbx_strand_id
1 'polypeptide(L)'
;MAGIGFSLKRLFQKKGFFSLCRAYGYAGIICAGPMLLGVVLLVGMSLAARLAGMDSHERELLNCMITYGLLVSLTVTSWFNMVITRYVADMLYEERQEKVLPSFYGSCAIMLVIGGLGYGIFLWFSGVSLLEQVLCLWFCMILIVVWTEMIYLTALKDFQAIVFAFAFSLMVGFFLALIFVLLGWVSVPSLLLCVIVAYGIMMVWYYKLLLNYFPKSQGSSFNFLRWFDRYRSLALSGGFVNIGLFAHLVIMYFGPLQVQVEGLFYGAPYHDVPALCAFFSILVTTVNFVTSVEVRFYPTYRNYYGLFNDNGAIRDIDQAEEEMLDTLEKELVFDGHKQLIATVIFLVAGSIILQYTALGFNDTSIGIYRFLCVGYGIYAVANSAMLILLYFEDYAGALMGTAAFALVSVVLTVLQNLFGSVEYFGLGFLFGAAAFYLIILLRLEWYTKRLAYYLLSRKFLLPDREVGLFARLCDYLDEKDRRQAQKPRKKWDKKYKKKKRTMLGILALFLVVGLSGCAPAQEEAQEIQATQGKREAQGDQGAQEETRKSGEGTAAGKEELQEAPLRDNDALYAEDQETSVVTMYLTVRPGNAADNTDHTWTEINTYDTYYYEDNDLDRYNCEALLQVGDESGPAEGEVGYGETVSNATVQIRGQTSSRYNQKNYKIRIKEGMGEWRGQRTLALNKHVGDPYRFRNKLAYDLMKEIPQMMSARTQFVHLYVKDETAGGSGEFVDYGLYTQVEQINKTYLKSHGLDSRGHLYKINFFEWQEYDQVRLTTDPEYDERAFEEYLEIKGDEDHAKLLKTIEQVNDYSIPIEEIVEEHFDMENICYWMAFHILTGNYDVGSRNYYLYSPQNSQRWYFISWDNDSAFNRNYYRTTGYTEGQSWERGMTQFMHLRLFNRIFREEKYREMLTAAVEDLRNNYLTQEKLGEMTRQYAETVRPYLFRSPDMANSRLTDESQYNNLTSAIAGEIEENYGYYLESLEKPWPFFVGTPTAEEGRISIQWDVSYDLDGENITYSYVLARDYRLTDVIAQGEGLFLPEATFDPLPPGTYYLRVQAKNESGYVQDCFDYYSTESEGKAYGVKVFVVNEDGSIENYLAEE
;
A
#
# COMPACT_ATOMS: atom_id res chain seq x y z
N MET A 1 11.30 8.95 9.42
CA MET A 1 12.24 9.13 8.29
C MET A 1 12.19 7.98 7.29
N ALA A 2 11.67 6.79 7.64
CA ALA A 2 11.59 5.63 6.75
C ALA A 2 10.78 5.89 5.46
N GLY A 3 11.46 5.95 4.31
CA GLY A 3 10.79 6.11 3.02
C GLY A 3 11.68 6.32 1.80
N ILE A 4 12.93 6.77 1.99
CA ILE A 4 13.87 7.08 0.89
C ILE A 4 14.76 5.89 0.57
N GLY A 5 14.81 4.90 1.48
CA GLY A 5 15.69 3.73 1.40
C GLY A 5 15.70 3.05 0.04
N PHE A 6 14.56 2.90 -0.66
CA PHE A 6 14.51 2.23 -1.96
C PHE A 6 15.22 3.02 -3.07
N SER A 7 14.96 4.33 -3.18
CA SER A 7 15.58 5.22 -4.16
C SER A 7 17.07 5.42 -3.90
N LEU A 8 17.47 5.57 -2.64
CA LEU A 8 18.88 5.68 -2.25
C LEU A 8 19.62 4.35 -2.44
N LYS A 9 19.03 3.21 -2.05
CA LYS A 9 19.63 1.87 -2.23
C LYS A 9 19.92 1.59 -3.70
N ARG A 10 19.01 1.92 -4.62
CA ARG A 10 19.22 1.79 -6.08
C ARG A 10 20.39 2.66 -6.59
N LEU A 11 20.60 3.83 -6.01
CA LEU A 11 21.71 4.73 -6.38
C LEU A 11 23.06 4.25 -5.82
N PHE A 12 23.08 3.72 -4.59
CA PHE A 12 24.28 3.21 -3.92
C PHE A 12 24.67 1.78 -4.37
N GLN A 13 23.79 1.03 -5.05
CA GLN A 13 24.09 -0.28 -5.65
C GLN A 13 25.02 -0.21 -6.87
N LYS A 14 25.11 0.95 -7.55
CA LYS A 14 25.97 1.11 -8.73
C LYS A 14 27.44 1.25 -8.34
N LYS A 15 28.29 0.30 -8.78
CA LYS A 15 29.74 0.33 -8.54
C LYS A 15 30.41 1.48 -9.32
N GLY A 16 31.37 2.18 -8.71
CA GLY A 16 32.20 3.22 -9.34
C GLY A 16 32.23 4.57 -8.59
N PHE A 17 33.35 5.29 -8.65
CA PHE A 17 33.57 6.56 -7.94
C PHE A 17 32.55 7.65 -8.34
N PHE A 18 32.27 7.83 -9.64
CA PHE A 18 31.29 8.81 -10.11
C PHE A 18 29.84 8.48 -9.70
N SER A 19 29.48 7.19 -9.68
CA SER A 19 28.18 6.73 -9.16
C SER A 19 28.03 7.04 -7.68
N LEU A 20 29.10 6.83 -6.90
CA LEU A 20 29.15 7.15 -5.47
C LEU A 20 29.02 8.67 -5.23
N CYS A 21 29.78 9.49 -5.97
CA CYS A 21 29.66 10.95 -5.91
C CYS A 21 28.26 11.44 -6.28
N ARG A 22 27.62 10.83 -7.28
CA ARG A 22 26.23 11.16 -7.65
C ARG A 22 25.23 10.76 -6.56
N ALA A 23 25.41 9.59 -5.94
CA ALA A 23 24.55 9.12 -4.86
C ALA A 23 24.64 10.03 -3.62
N TYR A 24 25.86 10.38 -3.19
CA TYR A 24 26.07 11.34 -2.10
C TYR A 24 25.62 12.75 -2.47
N GLY A 25 25.80 13.19 -3.73
CA GLY A 25 25.29 14.47 -4.20
C GLY A 25 23.77 14.56 -4.14
N TYR A 26 23.08 13.50 -4.56
CA TYR A 26 21.62 13.40 -4.50
C TYR A 26 21.11 13.36 -3.06
N ALA A 27 21.72 12.54 -2.19
CA ALA A 27 21.40 12.50 -0.76
C ALA A 27 21.65 13.86 -0.09
N GLY A 28 22.72 14.56 -0.48
CA GLY A 28 23.04 15.91 -0.02
C GLY A 28 21.98 16.94 -0.39
N ILE A 29 21.51 16.94 -1.64
CA ILE A 29 20.45 17.84 -2.11
C ILE A 29 19.14 17.57 -1.35
N ILE A 30 18.80 16.30 -1.07
CA ILE A 30 17.58 15.96 -0.34
C ILE A 30 17.66 16.42 1.12
N CYS A 31 18.76 16.12 1.82
CA CYS A 31 18.87 16.38 3.26
C CYS A 31 19.19 17.84 3.59
N ALA A 32 20.04 18.49 2.77
CA ALA A 32 20.58 19.82 3.03
C ALA A 32 20.09 20.89 2.03
N GLY A 33 19.39 20.49 0.97
CA GLY A 33 18.96 21.39 -0.12
C GLY A 33 18.19 22.62 0.36
N PRO A 34 17.12 22.48 1.17
CA PRO A 34 16.36 23.63 1.65
C PRO A 34 17.21 24.62 2.46
N MET A 35 18.11 24.12 3.32
CA MET A 35 19.02 24.96 4.09
C MET A 35 20.03 25.68 3.20
N LEU A 36 20.70 24.96 2.29
CA LEU A 36 21.68 25.52 1.36
C LEU A 36 21.06 26.58 0.46
N LEU A 37 19.90 26.28 -0.10
CA LEU A 37 19.16 27.18 -0.96
C LEU A 37 18.66 28.41 -0.17
N GLY A 38 18.27 28.26 1.10
CA GLY A 38 17.97 29.40 1.98
C GLY A 38 19.17 30.33 2.21
N VAL A 39 20.38 29.79 2.39
CA VAL A 39 21.60 30.62 2.48
C VAL A 39 21.90 31.31 1.15
N VAL A 40 21.76 30.59 0.03
CA VAL A 40 21.92 31.19 -1.30
C VAL A 40 20.98 32.38 -1.46
N LEU A 41 19.71 32.26 -1.03
CA LEU A 41 18.77 33.39 -1.02
C LEU A 41 19.32 34.58 -0.23
N LEU A 42 19.73 34.38 1.02
CA LEU A 42 20.25 35.46 1.86
C LEU A 42 21.47 36.16 1.24
N VAL A 43 22.42 35.38 0.74
CA VAL A 43 23.63 35.90 0.08
C VAL A 43 23.27 36.66 -1.19
N GLY A 44 22.39 36.12 -2.03
CA GLY A 44 22.02 36.79 -3.27
C GLY A 44 21.15 38.03 -3.04
N MET A 45 20.31 38.07 -2.00
CA MET A 45 19.58 39.29 -1.60
C MET A 45 20.55 40.36 -1.09
N SER A 46 21.56 39.96 -0.32
CA SER A 46 22.64 40.85 0.11
C SER A 46 23.47 41.37 -1.07
N LEU A 47 23.73 40.53 -2.08
CA LEU A 47 24.41 40.93 -3.31
C LEU A 47 23.55 41.90 -4.13
N ALA A 48 22.25 41.65 -4.29
CA ALA A 48 21.32 42.54 -4.98
C ALA A 48 21.26 43.92 -4.29
N ALA A 49 21.23 43.94 -2.96
CA ALA A 49 21.30 45.16 -2.17
C ALA A 49 22.60 45.95 -2.44
N ARG A 50 23.76 45.26 -2.51
CA ARG A 50 25.05 45.88 -2.85
C ARG A 50 25.09 46.43 -4.27
N LEU A 51 24.59 45.67 -5.25
CA LEU A 51 24.57 46.08 -6.66
C LEU A 51 23.68 47.31 -6.90
N ALA A 52 22.63 47.48 -6.10
CA ALA A 52 21.77 48.66 -6.16
C ALA A 52 22.32 49.88 -5.40
N GLY A 53 23.51 49.77 -4.77
CA GLY A 53 24.11 50.86 -4.02
C GLY A 53 23.46 51.15 -2.67
N MET A 54 22.73 50.19 -2.09
CA MET A 54 22.11 50.33 -0.76
C MET A 54 23.17 50.57 0.32
N ASP A 55 22.86 51.46 1.27
CA ASP A 55 23.76 51.84 2.35
C ASP A 55 24.11 50.65 3.26
N SER A 56 25.28 50.71 3.93
CA SER A 56 25.72 49.61 4.79
C SER A 56 24.77 49.35 5.95
N HIS A 57 24.17 50.40 6.51
CA HIS A 57 23.23 50.30 7.62
C HIS A 57 21.96 49.54 7.22
N GLU A 58 21.33 49.91 6.10
CA GLU A 58 20.11 49.27 5.60
C GLU A 58 20.33 47.79 5.27
N ARG A 59 21.51 47.43 4.76
CA ARG A 59 21.87 46.02 4.50
C ARG A 59 22.01 45.21 5.78
N GLU A 60 22.61 45.78 6.82
CA GLU A 60 22.74 45.16 8.13
C GLU A 60 21.38 45.00 8.80
N LEU A 61 20.49 45.99 8.63
CA LEU A 61 19.12 45.96 9.15
C LEU A 61 18.32 44.82 8.52
N LEU A 62 18.36 44.70 7.18
CA LEU A 62 17.71 43.62 6.45
C LEU A 62 18.18 42.24 6.95
N ASN A 63 19.50 42.06 7.09
CA ASN A 63 20.07 40.80 7.59
C ASN A 63 19.63 40.50 9.02
N CYS A 64 19.59 41.50 9.91
CA CYS A 64 19.10 41.34 11.28
C CYS A 64 17.62 40.96 11.32
N MET A 65 16.77 41.66 10.57
CA MET A 65 15.33 41.38 10.50
C MET A 65 15.05 39.94 10.03
N ILE A 66 15.74 39.48 8.99
CA ILE A 66 15.59 38.11 8.49
C ILE A 66 16.09 37.09 9.52
N THR A 67 17.25 37.34 10.14
CA THR A 67 17.83 36.45 11.15
C THR A 67 16.92 36.31 12.38
N TYR A 68 16.34 37.41 12.87
CA TYR A 68 15.38 37.38 13.97
C TYR A 68 14.11 36.62 13.59
N GLY A 69 13.57 36.87 12.39
CA GLY A 69 12.41 36.12 11.88
C GLY A 69 12.65 34.61 11.82
N LEU A 70 13.83 34.19 11.37
CA LEU A 70 14.25 32.78 11.35
C LEU A 70 14.41 32.20 12.76
N LEU A 71 15.14 32.87 13.66
CA LEU A 71 15.37 32.38 15.02
C LEU A 71 14.08 32.25 15.82
N VAL A 72 13.18 33.23 15.74
CA VAL A 72 11.91 33.21 16.47
C VAL A 72 10.99 32.13 15.92
N SER A 73 10.86 32.01 14.59
CA SER A 73 10.01 30.98 13.97
C SER A 73 10.50 29.56 14.30
N LEU A 74 11.81 29.30 14.21
CA LEU A 74 12.43 28.01 14.58
C LEU A 74 12.26 27.70 16.07
N THR A 75 12.37 28.72 16.93
CA THR A 75 12.19 28.54 18.37
C THR A 75 10.77 28.09 18.69
N VAL A 76 9.75 28.72 18.11
CA VAL A 76 8.36 28.32 18.33
C VAL A 76 8.09 26.90 17.81
N THR A 77 8.56 26.57 16.62
CA THR A 77 8.27 25.27 15.98
C THR A 77 9.04 24.11 16.63
N SER A 78 10.23 24.36 17.20
CA SER A 78 11.07 23.33 17.83
C SER A 78 10.40 22.57 18.98
N TRP A 79 9.52 23.22 19.76
CA TRP A 79 8.75 22.59 20.85
C TRP A 79 7.67 21.63 20.34
N PHE A 80 7.24 21.80 19.09
CA PHE A 80 6.20 20.99 18.46
C PHE A 80 6.78 19.90 17.57
N ASN A 81 7.93 20.15 16.95
CA ASN A 81 8.46 19.35 15.85
C ASN A 81 8.54 17.85 16.16
N MET A 82 9.18 17.46 17.27
CA MET A 82 9.35 16.04 17.61
C MET A 82 8.02 15.36 17.97
N VAL A 83 7.11 16.05 18.65
CA VAL A 83 5.79 15.49 19.01
C VAL A 83 4.92 15.31 17.79
N ILE A 84 4.85 16.32 16.92
CA ILE A 84 4.10 16.24 15.66
C ILE A 84 4.68 15.16 14.76
N THR A 85 6.02 15.07 14.66
CA THR A 85 6.67 14.00 13.88
C THR A 85 6.25 12.63 14.40
N ARG A 86 6.22 12.43 15.73
CA ARG A 86 5.75 11.17 16.31
C ARG A 86 4.25 10.93 16.08
N TYR A 87 3.41 11.96 16.23
CA TYR A 87 1.98 11.87 15.94
C TYR A 87 1.72 11.47 14.49
N VAL A 88 2.39 12.12 13.53
CA VAL A 88 2.27 11.78 12.11
C VAL A 88 2.76 10.36 11.86
N ALA A 89 3.87 9.94 12.46
CA ALA A 89 4.35 8.56 12.35
C ALA A 89 3.35 7.55 12.93
N ASP A 90 2.77 7.81 14.10
CA ASP A 90 1.76 6.97 14.74
C ASP A 90 0.49 6.91 13.89
N MET A 91 -0.01 8.03 13.35
CA MET A 91 -1.20 8.05 12.48
C MET A 91 -0.95 7.37 11.14
N LEU A 92 0.27 7.44 10.59
CA LEU A 92 0.65 6.69 9.40
C LEU A 92 0.78 5.18 9.68
N TYR A 93 1.25 4.81 10.87
CA TYR A 93 1.37 3.42 11.31
C TYR A 93 0.01 2.79 11.66
N GLU A 94 -0.87 3.53 12.33
CA GLU A 94 -2.27 3.15 12.63
C GLU A 94 -3.20 3.32 11.42
N GLU A 95 -2.66 3.64 10.23
CA GLU A 95 -3.39 3.82 8.97
C GLU A 95 -4.47 4.93 8.95
N ARG A 96 -4.45 5.84 9.93
CA ARG A 96 -5.41 6.95 10.10
C ARG A 96 -4.94 8.23 9.42
N GLN A 97 -4.73 8.16 8.10
CA GLN A 97 -4.19 9.27 7.29
C GLN A 97 -5.10 10.51 7.29
N GLU A 98 -6.41 10.33 7.47
CA GLU A 98 -7.42 11.39 7.55
C GLU A 98 -7.22 12.34 8.74
N LYS A 99 -6.48 11.90 9.78
CA LYS A 99 -6.16 12.68 10.98
C LYS A 99 -4.85 13.48 10.88
N VAL A 100 -4.08 13.28 9.81
CA VAL A 100 -2.79 13.95 9.59
C VAL A 100 -3.00 15.43 9.27
N LEU A 101 -3.76 15.78 8.24
CA LEU A 101 -4.04 17.18 7.86
C LEU A 101 -4.77 17.99 8.96
N PRO A 102 -5.76 17.45 9.71
CA PRO A 102 -6.32 18.12 10.89
C PRO A 102 -5.26 18.59 11.87
N SER A 103 -4.28 17.74 12.19
CA SER A 103 -3.21 18.09 13.12
C SER A 103 -2.29 19.19 12.57
N PHE A 104 -2.10 19.26 11.25
CA PHE A 104 -1.39 20.38 10.61
C PHE A 104 -2.11 21.71 10.86
N TYR A 105 -3.42 21.77 10.64
CA TYR A 105 -4.20 22.99 10.88
C TYR A 105 -4.20 23.40 12.34
N GLY A 106 -4.42 22.45 13.27
CA GLY A 106 -4.45 22.74 14.70
C GLY A 106 -3.10 23.18 15.25
N SER A 107 -2.02 22.52 14.84
CA SER A 107 -0.65 22.88 15.25
C SER A 107 -0.23 24.24 14.70
N CYS A 108 -0.46 24.52 13.41
CA CYS A 108 -0.23 25.83 12.82
C CYS A 108 -1.03 26.92 13.53
N ALA A 109 -2.31 26.70 13.84
CA ALA A 109 -3.13 27.69 14.53
C ALA A 109 -2.55 28.07 15.90
N ILE A 110 -2.11 27.10 16.70
CA ILE A 110 -1.51 27.35 18.02
C ILE A 110 -0.16 28.06 17.87
N MET A 111 0.72 27.57 17.00
CA MET A 111 2.04 28.15 16.80
C MET A 111 1.98 29.57 16.24
N LEU A 112 1.05 29.88 15.32
CA LEU A 112 0.85 31.23 14.80
C LEU A 112 0.38 32.21 15.89
N VAL A 113 -0.47 31.77 16.83
CA VAL A 113 -0.87 32.61 17.96
C VAL A 113 0.31 32.88 18.90
N ILE A 114 1.08 31.84 19.25
CA ILE A 114 2.24 31.96 20.14
C ILE A 114 3.32 32.84 19.50
N GLY A 115 3.72 32.53 18.26
CA GLY A 115 4.73 33.28 17.53
C GLY A 115 4.28 34.70 17.21
N GLY A 116 3.01 34.89 16.87
CA GLY A 116 2.44 36.21 16.60
C GLY A 116 2.40 37.14 17.78
N LEU A 117 1.92 36.64 18.93
CA LEU A 117 1.91 37.43 20.16
C LEU A 117 3.33 37.68 20.66
N GLY A 118 4.16 36.63 20.69
CA GLY A 118 5.55 36.73 21.16
C GLY A 118 6.39 37.71 20.34
N TYR A 119 6.44 37.52 19.02
CA TYR A 119 7.22 38.39 18.14
C TYR A 119 6.56 39.76 17.95
N GLY A 120 5.23 39.82 17.90
CA GLY A 120 4.49 41.07 17.79
C GLY A 120 4.72 42.02 18.97
N ILE A 121 4.82 41.48 20.20
CA ILE A 121 5.19 42.28 21.38
C ILE A 121 6.61 42.84 21.22
N PHE A 122 7.58 42.02 20.81
CA PHE A 122 8.95 42.49 20.56
C PHE A 122 8.98 43.60 19.49
N LEU A 123 8.31 43.39 18.36
CA LEU A 123 8.26 44.35 17.26
C LEU A 123 7.55 45.66 17.63
N TRP A 124 6.55 45.61 18.50
CA TRP A 124 5.89 46.82 19.00
C TRP A 124 6.84 47.74 19.76
N PHE A 125 7.82 47.16 20.47
CA PHE A 125 8.83 47.91 21.21
C PHE A 125 10.16 48.07 20.46
N SER A 126 10.30 47.51 19.25
CA SER A 126 11.58 47.41 18.57
C SER A 126 12.11 48.73 18.03
N GLY A 127 11.25 49.75 17.84
CA GLY A 127 11.65 51.08 17.40
C GLY A 127 11.84 51.25 15.89
N VAL A 128 11.63 50.22 15.08
CA VAL A 128 11.65 50.28 13.60
C VAL A 128 10.30 50.73 13.03
N SER A 129 10.25 51.06 11.72
CA SER A 129 9.03 51.59 11.10
C SER A 129 7.86 50.59 11.14
N LEU A 130 6.61 51.10 11.16
CA LEU A 130 5.42 50.24 11.19
C LEU A 130 5.36 49.26 10.00
N LEU A 131 5.82 49.70 8.82
CA LEU A 131 5.87 48.86 7.63
C LEU A 131 6.82 47.67 7.83
N GLU A 132 8.03 47.92 8.35
CA GLU A 132 9.01 46.87 8.63
C GLU A 132 8.54 45.92 9.74
N GLN A 133 7.87 46.43 10.78
CA GLN A 133 7.25 45.61 11.80
C GLN A 133 6.24 44.62 11.19
N VAL A 134 5.34 45.11 10.34
CA VAL A 134 4.34 44.26 9.67
C VAL A 134 5.00 43.24 8.75
N LEU A 135 6.00 43.63 7.97
CA LEU A 135 6.72 42.72 7.08
C LEU A 135 7.51 41.66 7.87
N CYS A 136 8.19 42.03 8.95
CA CYS A 136 8.89 41.10 9.83
C CYS A 136 7.92 40.08 10.45
N LEU A 137 6.77 40.55 10.95
CA LEU A 137 5.75 39.67 11.50
C LEU A 137 5.21 38.73 10.42
N TRP A 138 4.89 39.25 9.22
CA TRP A 138 4.38 38.44 8.12
C TRP A 138 5.38 37.36 7.69
N PHE A 139 6.66 37.72 7.55
CA PHE A 139 7.73 36.78 7.25
C PHE A 139 7.84 35.68 8.31
N CYS A 140 7.84 36.05 9.60
CA CYS A 140 7.90 35.08 10.70
C CYS A 140 6.71 34.11 10.69
N MET A 141 5.50 34.59 10.39
CA MET A 141 4.30 33.75 10.30
C MET A 141 4.37 32.76 9.14
N ILE A 142 4.83 33.18 7.96
CA ILE A 142 5.03 32.27 6.83
C ILE A 142 6.03 31.19 7.20
N LEU A 143 7.15 31.57 7.83
CA LEU A 143 8.16 30.60 8.26
C LEU A 143 7.61 29.57 9.23
N ILE A 144 6.80 29.96 10.22
CA ILE A 144 6.16 29.01 11.14
C ILE A 144 5.36 27.94 10.36
N VAL A 145 4.59 28.36 9.35
CA VAL A 145 3.82 27.42 8.51
C VAL A 145 4.76 26.54 7.69
N VAL A 146 5.74 27.12 6.99
CA VAL A 146 6.70 26.39 6.14
C VAL A 146 7.49 25.35 6.95
N TRP A 147 8.02 25.71 8.12
CA TRP A 147 8.72 24.78 8.99
C TRP A 147 7.82 23.62 9.42
N THR A 148 6.55 23.92 9.66
CA THR A 148 5.56 22.91 10.02
C THR A 148 5.26 22.01 8.81
N GLU A 149 5.01 22.58 7.63
CA GLU A 149 4.78 21.84 6.38
C GLU A 149 5.93 20.87 6.09
N MET A 150 7.18 21.31 6.28
CA MET A 150 8.36 20.46 6.10
C MET A 150 8.31 19.17 6.93
N ILE A 151 7.74 19.20 8.13
CA ILE A 151 7.55 17.99 8.96
C ILE A 151 6.64 16.99 8.25
N TYR A 152 5.50 17.45 7.74
CA TYR A 152 4.53 16.61 7.03
C TYR A 152 5.02 16.19 5.64
N LEU A 153 5.76 17.06 4.95
CA LEU A 153 6.35 16.78 3.64
C LEU A 153 7.37 15.63 3.70
N THR A 154 8.04 15.41 4.84
CA THR A 154 8.92 14.25 4.99
C THR A 154 8.19 12.91 4.88
N ALA A 155 6.86 12.88 5.06
CA ALA A 155 6.04 11.68 4.88
C ALA A 155 5.65 11.41 3.40
N LEU A 156 5.61 12.43 2.54
CA LEU A 156 5.17 12.31 1.14
C LEU A 156 6.11 11.47 0.25
N LYS A 157 7.36 11.23 0.69
CA LYS A 157 8.40 10.51 -0.05
C LYS A 157 8.76 11.08 -1.45
N ASP A 158 8.13 12.18 -1.90
CA ASP A 158 8.43 12.90 -3.15
C ASP A 158 9.37 14.11 -2.92
N PHE A 159 10.64 13.81 -2.66
CA PHE A 159 11.65 14.85 -2.40
C PHE A 159 12.00 15.67 -3.64
N GLN A 160 11.76 15.17 -4.85
CA GLN A 160 12.03 15.92 -6.09
C GLN A 160 11.06 17.09 -6.22
N ALA A 161 9.77 16.86 -5.98
CA ALA A 161 8.78 17.93 -5.98
C ALA A 161 9.07 18.98 -4.89
N ILE A 162 9.51 18.56 -3.70
CA ILE A 162 9.85 19.45 -2.58
C ILE A 162 11.05 20.37 -2.93
N VAL A 163 12.13 19.80 -3.45
CA VAL A 163 13.33 20.55 -3.85
C VAL A 163 13.04 21.47 -5.04
N PHE A 164 12.26 21.00 -6.01
CA PHE A 164 11.89 21.81 -7.17
C PHE A 164 11.02 23.01 -6.77
N ALA A 165 10.00 22.80 -5.93
CA ALA A 165 9.16 23.88 -5.41
C ALA A 165 10.00 24.91 -4.64
N PHE A 166 10.98 24.47 -3.85
CA PHE A 166 11.91 25.36 -3.16
C PHE A 166 12.75 26.19 -4.15
N ALA A 167 13.42 25.52 -5.09
CA ALA A 167 14.29 26.17 -6.07
C ALA A 167 13.52 27.17 -6.94
N PHE A 168 12.32 26.81 -7.40
CA PHE A 168 11.47 27.69 -8.19
C PHE A 168 11.06 28.94 -7.39
N SER A 169 10.59 28.76 -6.16
CA SER A 169 10.20 29.87 -5.28
C SER A 169 11.34 30.85 -5.04
N LEU A 170 12.56 30.36 -4.85
CA LEU A 170 13.73 31.22 -4.74
C LEU A 170 14.08 31.95 -6.03
N MET A 171 14.02 31.27 -7.17
CA MET A 171 14.29 31.90 -8.48
C MET A 171 13.32 33.05 -8.73
N VAL A 172 12.05 32.88 -8.38
CA VAL A 172 11.05 33.96 -8.46
C VAL A 172 11.39 35.12 -7.51
N GLY A 173 11.79 34.83 -6.27
CA GLY A 173 12.25 35.84 -5.32
C GLY A 173 13.45 36.65 -5.82
N PHE A 174 14.45 35.98 -6.40
CA PHE A 174 15.61 36.62 -7.00
C PHE A 174 15.26 37.47 -8.21
N PHE A 175 14.39 36.95 -9.08
CA PHE A 175 13.96 37.66 -10.27
C PHE A 175 13.21 38.95 -9.90
N LEU A 176 12.36 38.90 -8.87
CA LEU A 176 11.70 40.09 -8.31
C LEU A 176 12.71 41.09 -7.73
N ALA A 177 13.71 40.61 -6.96
CA ALA A 177 14.76 41.47 -6.44
C ALA A 177 15.56 42.15 -7.58
N LEU A 178 15.90 41.41 -8.65
CA LEU A 178 16.58 41.95 -9.82
C LEU A 178 15.74 43.00 -10.54
N ILE A 179 14.42 42.78 -10.68
CA ILE A 179 13.51 43.78 -11.24
C ILE A 179 13.54 45.07 -10.41
N PHE A 180 13.50 44.99 -9.08
CA PHE A 180 13.60 46.18 -8.24
C PHE A 180 14.96 46.88 -8.33
N VAL A 181 16.05 46.13 -8.50
CA VAL A 181 17.38 46.69 -8.79
C VAL A 181 17.35 47.46 -10.11
N LEU A 182 16.78 46.90 -11.18
CA LEU A 182 16.69 47.55 -12.49
C LEU A 182 15.78 48.79 -12.50
N LEU A 183 14.70 48.77 -11.71
CA LEU A 183 13.76 49.89 -11.57
C LEU A 183 14.25 50.96 -10.57
N GLY A 184 15.32 50.70 -9.82
CA GLY A 184 15.84 51.61 -8.79
C GLY A 184 14.97 51.70 -7.52
N TRP A 185 14.12 50.71 -7.25
CA TRP A 185 13.20 50.67 -6.11
C TRP A 185 13.73 49.81 -4.94
N VAL A 186 15.04 49.78 -4.76
CA VAL A 186 15.68 48.94 -3.75
C VAL A 186 15.68 49.64 -2.39
N SER A 187 15.05 49.00 -1.41
CA SER A 187 14.92 49.45 -0.02
C SER A 187 14.78 48.21 0.89
N VAL A 188 14.94 48.38 2.20
CA VAL A 188 14.73 47.27 3.16
C VAL A 188 13.34 46.64 3.01
N PRO A 189 12.23 47.41 2.94
CA PRO A 189 10.90 46.84 2.74
C PRO A 189 10.73 46.10 1.41
N SER A 190 11.30 46.60 0.30
CA SER A 190 11.13 45.96 -1.01
C SER A 190 11.88 44.63 -1.13
N LEU A 191 13.09 44.55 -0.56
CA LEU A 191 13.83 43.29 -0.49
C LEU A 191 13.21 42.29 0.48
N LEU A 192 12.73 42.75 1.65
CA LEU A 192 12.01 41.89 2.59
C LEU A 192 10.71 41.35 1.97
N LEU A 193 10.00 42.15 1.16
CA LEU A 193 8.85 41.70 0.40
C LEU A 193 9.20 40.62 -0.62
N CYS A 194 10.33 40.73 -1.34
CA CYS A 194 10.78 39.66 -2.25
C CYS A 194 10.99 38.33 -1.53
N VAL A 195 11.59 38.37 -0.33
CA VAL A 195 11.77 37.18 0.51
C VAL A 195 10.41 36.61 0.96
N ILE A 196 9.49 37.47 1.41
CA ILE A 196 8.13 37.07 1.80
C ILE A 196 7.39 36.41 0.64
N VAL A 197 7.48 36.96 -0.57
CA VAL A 197 6.85 36.38 -1.77
C VAL A 197 7.47 35.02 -2.11
N ALA A 198 8.80 34.89 -2.05
CA ALA A 198 9.47 33.61 -2.29
C ALA A 198 8.99 32.53 -1.32
N TYR A 199 9.03 32.80 -0.01
CA TYR A 199 8.55 31.85 1.00
C TYR A 199 7.03 31.64 0.96
N GLY A 200 6.26 32.64 0.54
CA GLY A 200 4.80 32.55 0.37
C GLY A 200 4.40 31.64 -0.80
N ILE A 201 5.09 31.74 -1.94
CA ILE A 201 4.89 30.81 -3.08
C ILE A 201 5.24 29.40 -2.64
N MET A 202 6.35 29.24 -1.91
CA MET A 202 6.76 27.95 -1.37
C MET A 202 5.69 27.35 -0.44
N MET A 203 5.18 28.13 0.52
CA MET A 203 4.11 27.72 1.43
C MET A 203 2.87 27.23 0.66
N VAL A 204 2.40 28.00 -0.33
CA VAL A 204 1.22 27.60 -1.13
C VAL A 204 1.47 26.31 -1.92
N TRP A 205 2.68 26.15 -2.47
CA TRP A 205 3.03 24.96 -3.23
C TRP A 205 3.17 23.73 -2.33
N TYR A 206 3.84 23.87 -1.19
CA TYR A 206 3.95 22.81 -0.18
C TYR A 206 2.59 22.38 0.34
N TYR A 207 1.71 23.33 0.64
CA TYR A 207 0.33 23.03 0.97
C TYR A 207 -0.42 22.29 -0.14
N LYS A 208 -0.22 22.67 -1.41
CA LYS A 208 -0.78 21.94 -2.56
C LYS A 208 -0.28 20.50 -2.64
N LEU A 209 1.02 20.26 -2.38
CA LEU A 209 1.57 18.90 -2.33
C LEU A 209 0.91 18.08 -1.22
N LEU A 210 0.73 18.66 -0.03
CA LEU A 210 0.04 18.00 1.09
C LEU A 210 -1.42 17.65 0.76
N LEU A 211 -2.17 18.55 0.12
CA LEU A 211 -3.56 18.30 -0.29
C LEU A 211 -3.70 17.24 -1.38
N ASN A 212 -2.71 17.10 -2.25
CA ASN A 212 -2.72 16.09 -3.29
C ASN A 212 -2.43 14.68 -2.75
N TYR A 213 -1.77 14.59 -1.58
CA TYR A 213 -1.33 13.32 -1.01
C TYR A 213 -2.24 12.80 0.10
N PHE A 214 -2.66 13.66 1.04
CA PHE A 214 -3.49 13.24 2.16
C PHE A 214 -4.99 13.33 1.82
N PRO A 215 -5.80 12.33 2.18
CA PRO A 215 -7.24 12.31 1.88
C PRO A 215 -7.99 13.42 2.62
N LYS A 216 -9.24 13.67 2.18
CA LYS A 216 -10.12 14.67 2.81
C LYS A 216 -10.28 14.39 4.29
N SER A 217 -9.94 15.40 5.09
CA SER A 217 -9.84 15.31 6.54
C SER A 217 -11.18 15.07 7.24
N GLN A 218 -11.20 14.13 8.19
CA GLN A 218 -12.30 13.92 9.14
C GLN A 218 -11.76 13.91 10.58
N GLY A 219 -12.50 14.51 11.52
CA GLY A 219 -12.13 14.54 12.95
C GLY A 219 -11.63 15.91 13.44
N SER A 220 -11.19 15.95 14.71
CA SER A 220 -10.72 17.17 15.36
C SER A 220 -9.31 17.57 14.90
N SER A 221 -9.11 18.87 14.65
CA SER A 221 -7.80 19.47 14.41
C SER A 221 -6.87 19.46 15.61
N PHE A 222 -7.38 19.25 16.83
CA PHE A 222 -6.63 19.39 18.08
C PHE A 222 -6.25 18.08 18.75
N ASN A 223 -6.63 16.93 18.16
CA ASN A 223 -6.36 15.60 18.76
C ASN A 223 -4.86 15.35 19.06
N PHE A 224 -3.96 15.90 18.23
CA PHE A 224 -2.51 15.81 18.45
C PHE A 224 -2.04 16.39 19.80
N LEU A 225 -2.83 17.25 20.45
CA LEU A 225 -2.52 17.76 21.79
C LEU A 225 -2.44 16.65 22.84
N ARG A 226 -3.14 15.53 22.66
CA ARG A 226 -3.02 14.37 23.55
C ARG A 226 -1.61 13.77 23.53
N TRP A 227 -0.91 13.85 22.40
CA TRP A 227 0.47 13.39 22.26
C TRP A 227 1.47 14.28 23.02
N PHE A 228 1.14 15.54 23.30
CA PHE A 228 1.95 16.37 24.19
C PHE A 228 1.93 15.86 25.63
N ASP A 229 0.82 15.26 26.08
CA ASP A 229 0.74 14.65 27.41
C ASP A 229 1.45 13.28 27.45
N ARG A 230 1.30 12.48 26.41
CA ARG A 230 1.93 11.14 26.29
C ARG A 230 3.45 11.24 26.13
N TYR A 231 3.93 12.15 25.27
CA TYR A 231 5.34 12.27 24.90
C TYR A 231 5.96 13.63 25.30
N ARG A 232 5.73 14.07 26.53
CA ARG A 232 6.27 15.35 27.07
C ARG A 232 7.78 15.48 26.89
N SER A 233 8.51 14.39 27.05
CA SER A 233 9.96 14.33 26.88
C SER A 233 10.39 14.71 25.46
N LEU A 234 9.62 14.37 24.43
CA LEU A 234 9.91 14.76 23.04
C LEU A 234 9.79 16.27 22.82
N ALA A 235 8.73 16.89 23.35
CA ALA A 235 8.54 18.34 23.24
C ALA A 235 9.71 19.11 23.89
N LEU A 236 10.10 18.71 25.10
CA LEU A 236 11.21 19.31 25.83
C LEU A 236 12.56 19.05 25.13
N SER A 237 12.77 17.84 24.59
CA SER A 237 14.01 17.51 23.88
C SER A 237 14.18 18.40 22.64
N GLY A 238 13.13 18.59 21.84
CA GLY A 238 13.15 19.46 20.67
C GLY A 238 13.48 20.92 21.03
N GLY A 239 12.82 21.46 22.06
CA GLY A 239 13.08 22.80 22.57
C GLY A 239 14.51 22.97 23.11
N PHE A 240 15.02 22.00 23.88
CA PHE A 240 16.37 22.07 24.44
C PHE A 240 17.47 21.90 23.39
N VAL A 241 17.30 21.06 22.37
CA VAL A 241 18.23 21.02 21.22
C VAL A 241 18.31 22.39 20.57
N ASN A 242 17.16 23.03 20.31
CA ASN A 242 17.12 24.35 19.68
C ASN A 242 17.79 25.43 20.56
N ILE A 243 17.52 25.43 21.87
CA ILE A 243 18.18 26.34 22.82
C ILE A 243 19.68 26.11 22.83
N GLY A 244 20.15 24.86 22.97
CA GLY A 244 21.58 24.56 22.96
C GLY A 244 22.27 24.97 21.66
N LEU A 245 21.57 24.81 20.53
CA LEU A 245 22.09 25.11 19.20
C LEU A 245 22.18 26.61 18.92
N PHE A 246 21.18 27.42 19.30
CA PHE A 246 21.09 28.83 18.87
C PHE A 246 21.19 29.88 19.98
N ALA A 247 21.02 29.52 21.26
CA ALA A 247 21.03 30.52 22.33
C ALA A 247 22.37 31.26 22.44
N HIS A 248 23.49 30.59 22.13
CA HIS A 248 24.81 31.21 22.13
C HIS A 248 24.92 32.41 21.15
N LEU A 249 24.16 32.42 20.04
CA LEU A 249 24.09 33.57 19.12
C LEU A 249 23.39 34.75 19.79
N VAL A 250 22.19 34.50 20.33
CA VAL A 250 21.37 35.54 20.97
C VAL A 250 22.06 36.13 22.21
N ILE A 251 22.78 35.32 22.99
CA ILE A 251 23.53 35.78 24.16
C ILE A 251 24.62 36.78 23.74
N MET A 252 25.27 36.59 22.58
CA MET A 252 26.30 37.50 22.08
C MET A 252 25.74 38.86 21.69
N TYR A 253 24.45 38.97 21.38
CA TYR A 253 23.78 40.25 21.11
C TYR A 253 23.71 41.15 22.34
N PHE A 254 23.87 40.57 23.54
CA PHE A 254 23.96 41.30 24.81
C PHE A 254 25.40 41.35 25.35
N GLY A 255 26.39 41.06 24.49
CA GLY A 255 27.79 40.95 24.85
C GLY A 255 28.68 42.08 24.33
N PRO A 256 30.01 41.99 24.51
CA PRO A 256 30.94 43.00 24.02
C PRO A 256 31.06 43.02 22.49
N LEU A 257 30.58 41.98 21.80
CA LEU A 257 30.51 41.89 20.33
C LEU A 257 29.22 42.46 19.74
N GLN A 258 28.33 43.03 20.56
CA GLN A 258 27.06 43.58 20.09
C GLN A 258 27.27 44.74 19.12
N VAL A 259 26.51 44.72 18.03
CA VAL A 259 26.34 45.81 17.08
C VAL A 259 24.87 46.18 17.09
N GLN A 260 24.57 47.38 17.56
CA GLN A 260 23.21 47.93 17.49
C GLN A 260 22.97 48.46 16.08
N VAL A 261 22.04 47.85 15.36
CA VAL A 261 21.69 48.29 14.01
C VAL A 261 20.59 49.32 14.10
N GLU A 262 19.37 48.93 14.46
CA GLU A 262 18.25 49.88 14.62
C GLU A 262 17.34 49.48 15.77
N GLY A 263 17.07 50.43 16.67
CA GLY A 263 16.21 50.22 17.83
C GLY A 263 16.67 49.02 18.69
N LEU A 264 15.80 48.01 18.83
CA LEU A 264 16.10 46.76 19.56
C LEU A 264 16.70 45.64 18.68
N PHE A 265 17.01 45.89 17.41
CA PHE A 265 17.71 44.92 16.56
C PHE A 265 19.23 45.02 16.79
N TYR A 266 19.74 44.02 17.52
CA TYR A 266 21.17 43.82 17.77
C TYR A 266 21.66 42.60 17.00
N GLY A 267 22.87 42.67 16.46
CA GLY A 267 23.57 41.52 15.88
C GLY A 267 24.98 41.38 16.46
N ALA A 268 25.64 40.25 16.21
CA ALA A 268 27.05 40.07 16.53
C ALA A 268 27.79 39.51 15.31
N PRO A 269 28.04 40.31 14.25
CA PRO A 269 28.59 39.81 12.98
C PRO A 269 29.92 39.03 13.13
N TYR A 270 30.77 39.44 14.09
CA TYR A 270 32.04 38.77 14.40
C TYR A 270 31.88 37.37 15.02
N HIS A 271 30.67 37.00 15.44
CA HIS A 271 30.34 35.68 15.96
C HIS A 271 29.35 34.94 15.04
N ASP A 272 28.33 35.62 14.53
CA ASP A 272 27.27 35.03 13.71
C ASP A 272 27.79 34.49 12.36
N VAL A 273 28.66 35.25 11.68
CA VAL A 273 29.23 34.83 10.39
C VAL A 273 30.16 33.62 10.55
N PRO A 274 31.08 33.59 11.53
CA PRO A 274 31.81 32.37 11.90
C PRO A 274 30.91 31.19 12.26
N ALA A 275 29.85 31.41 13.04
CA ALA A 275 28.93 30.36 13.44
C ALA A 275 28.23 29.73 12.23
N LEU A 276 27.72 30.54 11.30
CA LEU A 276 27.11 30.08 10.05
C LEU A 276 28.10 29.26 9.21
N CYS A 277 29.35 29.74 9.07
CA CYS A 277 30.39 29.03 8.31
C CYS A 277 30.75 27.69 8.97
N ALA A 278 30.83 27.67 10.30
CA ALA A 278 31.11 26.46 11.07
C ALA A 278 29.96 25.46 11.01
N PHE A 279 28.72 25.95 10.99
CA PHE A 279 27.51 25.12 10.89
C PHE A 279 27.49 24.27 9.61
N PHE A 280 28.05 24.74 8.49
CA PHE A 280 28.15 23.91 7.26
C PHE A 280 28.97 22.64 7.43
N SER A 281 29.87 22.58 8.42
CA SER A 281 30.67 21.37 8.67
C SER A 281 29.80 20.17 9.08
N ILE A 282 28.60 20.38 9.62
CA ILE A 282 27.72 19.28 10.05
C ILE A 282 27.01 18.59 8.89
N LEU A 283 26.95 19.23 7.72
CA LEU A 283 26.25 18.68 6.55
C LEU A 283 26.79 17.30 6.17
N VAL A 284 28.10 17.08 6.36
CA VAL A 284 28.74 15.80 6.12
C VAL A 284 28.13 14.72 7.01
N THR A 285 28.04 14.94 8.32
CA THR A 285 27.37 14.00 9.24
C THR A 285 25.90 13.81 8.86
N THR A 286 25.14 14.88 8.69
CA THR A 286 23.70 14.78 8.42
C THR A 286 23.39 13.92 7.19
N VAL A 287 24.13 14.10 6.10
CA VAL A 287 23.95 13.33 4.86
C VAL A 287 24.40 11.88 5.05
N ASN A 288 25.54 11.65 5.71
CA ASN A 288 26.04 10.30 5.97
C ASN A 288 25.11 9.51 6.88
N PHE A 289 24.68 10.11 8.00
CA PHE A 289 23.78 9.51 8.97
C PHE A 289 22.43 9.11 8.34
N VAL A 290 21.76 10.03 7.63
CA VAL A 290 20.47 9.71 6.99
C VAL A 290 20.62 8.58 5.98
N THR A 291 21.68 8.61 5.17
CA THR A 291 21.95 7.54 4.19
C THR A 291 22.24 6.21 4.87
N SER A 292 23.09 6.23 5.89
CA SER A 292 23.48 5.05 6.66
C SER A 292 22.29 4.40 7.35
N VAL A 293 21.47 5.20 8.03
CA VAL A 293 20.28 4.73 8.74
C VAL A 293 19.28 4.11 7.77
N GLU A 294 18.95 4.78 6.66
CA GLU A 294 17.96 4.28 5.71
C GLU A 294 18.42 3.03 4.94
N VAL A 295 19.71 2.96 4.57
CA VAL A 295 20.21 1.92 3.66
C VAL A 295 20.76 0.70 4.41
N ARG A 296 21.33 0.88 5.61
CA ARG A 296 22.06 -0.18 6.33
C ARG A 296 21.40 -0.55 7.66
N PHE A 297 21.17 0.41 8.56
CA PHE A 297 20.65 0.12 9.90
C PHE A 297 19.16 -0.24 9.91
N TYR A 298 18.30 0.54 9.22
CA TYR A 298 16.85 0.34 9.24
C TYR A 298 16.40 -1.07 8.79
N PRO A 299 16.99 -1.69 7.75
CA PRO A 299 16.70 -3.08 7.41
C PRO A 299 16.99 -4.06 8.55
N THR A 300 18.17 -3.97 9.18
CA THR A 300 18.54 -4.85 10.31
C THR A 300 17.68 -4.60 11.54
N TYR A 301 17.32 -3.34 11.80
CA TYR A 301 16.40 -2.94 12.87
C TYR A 301 15.00 -3.53 12.64
N ARG A 302 14.45 -3.40 11.42
CA ARG A 302 13.14 -3.94 11.06
C ARG A 302 13.11 -5.46 11.18
N ASN A 303 14.19 -6.13 10.77
CA ASN A 303 14.30 -7.59 10.91
C ASN A 303 14.22 -8.02 12.38
N TYR A 304 15.08 -7.43 13.23
CA TYR A 304 15.09 -7.73 14.67
C TYR A 304 13.71 -7.53 15.34
N TYR A 305 13.04 -6.40 15.09
CA TYR A 305 11.71 -6.15 15.66
C TYR A 305 10.59 -7.00 15.02
N GLY A 306 10.72 -7.36 13.74
CA GLY A 306 9.75 -8.19 13.02
C GLY A 306 9.69 -9.61 13.58
N LEU A 307 10.84 -10.18 13.95
CA LEU A 307 10.92 -11.52 14.54
C LEU A 307 10.11 -11.67 15.85
N PHE A 308 9.86 -10.59 16.60
CA PHE A 308 8.99 -10.64 17.78
C PHE A 308 7.49 -10.69 17.44
N ASN A 309 7.08 -10.22 16.26
CA ASN A 309 5.69 -10.26 15.81
C ASN A 309 5.38 -11.52 14.98
N ASP A 310 6.38 -12.11 14.33
CA ASP A 310 6.23 -13.20 13.36
C ASP A 310 6.66 -14.59 13.90
N ASN A 311 6.55 -14.82 15.22
CA ASN A 311 6.95 -16.08 15.89
C ASN A 311 8.43 -16.52 15.64
N GLY A 312 9.37 -15.58 15.60
CA GLY A 312 10.79 -15.87 15.36
C GLY A 312 11.44 -16.71 16.48
N ALA A 313 12.31 -17.64 16.10
CA ALA A 313 13.06 -18.44 17.08
C ALA A 313 14.05 -17.58 17.88
N ILE A 314 14.29 -17.92 19.15
CA ILE A 314 15.19 -17.17 20.05
C ILE A 314 16.59 -16.99 19.44
N ARG A 315 17.11 -18.01 18.76
CA ARG A 315 18.43 -17.93 18.10
C ARG A 315 18.47 -16.90 16.98
N ASP A 316 17.37 -16.77 16.23
CA ASP A 316 17.28 -15.81 15.12
C ASP A 316 17.11 -14.39 15.67
N ILE A 317 16.41 -14.23 16.80
CA ILE A 317 16.31 -12.98 17.54
C ILE A 317 17.68 -12.54 18.06
N ASP A 318 18.43 -13.43 18.71
CA ASP A 318 19.78 -13.15 19.23
C ASP A 318 20.73 -12.78 18.09
N GLN A 319 20.69 -13.53 16.98
CA GLN A 319 21.50 -13.23 15.79
C GLN A 319 21.12 -11.89 15.16
N ALA A 320 19.83 -11.60 15.00
CA ALA A 320 19.37 -10.33 14.47
C ALA A 320 19.71 -9.15 15.40
N GLU A 321 19.73 -9.37 16.72
CA GLU A 321 20.20 -8.38 17.69
C GLU A 321 21.69 -8.07 17.47
N GLU A 322 22.54 -9.10 17.41
CA GLU A 322 23.98 -8.94 17.17
C GLU A 322 24.26 -8.25 15.84
N GLU A 323 23.61 -8.67 14.75
CA GLU A 323 23.75 -8.07 13.43
C GLU A 323 23.32 -6.59 13.40
N MET A 324 22.21 -6.26 14.06
CA MET A 324 21.72 -4.90 14.17
C MET A 324 22.68 -4.03 15.00
N LEU A 325 23.16 -4.51 16.14
CA LEU A 325 24.07 -3.77 17.03
C LEU A 325 25.46 -3.58 16.40
N ASP A 326 26.00 -4.60 15.73
CA ASP A 326 27.27 -4.52 14.99
C ASP A 326 27.17 -3.55 13.82
N THR A 327 26.05 -3.57 13.09
CA THR A 327 25.78 -2.58 12.03
C THR A 327 25.69 -1.17 12.62
N LEU A 328 24.98 -0.99 13.73
CA LEU A 328 24.85 0.31 14.39
C LEU A 328 26.21 0.86 14.84
N GLU A 329 27.03 0.04 15.49
CA GLU A 329 28.35 0.42 15.96
C GLU A 329 29.25 0.84 14.79
N LYS A 330 29.35 0.01 13.75
CA LYS A 330 30.13 0.31 12.55
C LYS A 330 29.71 1.63 11.91
N GLU A 331 28.41 1.85 11.78
CA GLU A 331 27.89 3.04 11.12
C GLU A 331 28.07 4.31 11.96
N LEU A 332 27.87 4.27 13.28
CA LEU A 332 28.14 5.42 14.16
C LEU A 332 29.64 5.75 14.25
N VAL A 333 30.49 4.74 14.32
CA VAL A 333 31.95 4.92 14.31
C VAL A 333 32.38 5.55 12.99
N PHE A 334 31.85 5.07 11.86
CA PHE A 334 32.16 5.61 10.55
C PHE A 334 31.69 7.05 10.37
N ASP A 335 30.49 7.38 10.86
CA ASP A 335 29.94 8.74 10.88
C ASP A 335 30.86 9.68 11.67
N GLY A 336 31.30 9.27 12.87
CA GLY A 336 32.26 10.01 13.69
C GLY A 336 33.60 10.25 13.00
N HIS A 337 34.19 9.23 12.36
CA HIS A 337 35.45 9.38 11.62
C HIS A 337 35.33 10.37 10.47
N LYS A 338 34.25 10.29 9.68
CA LYS A 338 34.01 11.22 8.58
C LYS A 338 33.81 12.64 9.07
N GLN A 339 33.07 12.83 10.16
CA GLN A 339 32.90 14.17 10.74
C GLN A 339 34.20 14.73 11.28
N LEU A 340 35.06 13.91 11.88
CA LEU A 340 36.38 14.34 12.33
C LEU A 340 37.22 14.83 11.15
N ILE A 341 37.28 14.05 10.06
CA ILE A 341 38.00 14.44 8.84
C ILE A 341 37.42 15.74 8.26
N ALA A 342 36.09 15.85 8.15
CA ALA A 342 35.42 17.05 7.67
C ALA A 342 35.74 18.26 8.55
N THR A 343 35.70 18.11 9.88
CA THR A 343 36.02 19.18 10.83
C THR A 343 37.47 19.63 10.67
N VAL A 344 38.43 18.71 10.50
CA VAL A 344 39.83 19.06 10.23
C VAL A 344 39.97 19.81 8.90
N ILE A 345 39.26 19.38 7.85
CA ILE A 345 39.24 20.08 6.55
C ILE A 345 38.69 21.49 6.70
N PHE A 346 37.56 21.67 7.40
CA PHE A 346 36.98 22.99 7.65
C PHE A 346 37.91 23.87 8.52
N LEU A 347 38.56 23.30 9.52
CA LEU A 347 39.55 24.03 10.33
C LEU A 347 40.74 24.52 9.50
N VAL A 348 41.33 23.65 8.68
CA VAL A 348 42.54 23.97 7.88
C VAL A 348 42.17 24.82 6.67
N ALA A 349 41.34 24.29 5.77
CA ALA A 349 40.98 24.94 4.52
C ALA A 349 40.08 26.15 4.77
N GLY A 350 39.10 26.04 5.68
CA GLY A 350 38.21 27.15 6.02
C GLY A 350 38.97 28.32 6.66
N SER A 351 39.91 28.07 7.58
CA SER A 351 40.73 29.16 8.15
C SER A 351 41.54 29.91 7.08
N ILE A 352 42.00 29.22 6.02
CA ILE A 352 42.74 29.84 4.92
C ILE A 352 41.78 30.58 3.99
N ILE A 353 40.74 29.91 3.50
CA ILE A 353 39.82 30.45 2.49
C ILE A 353 39.08 31.67 3.05
N LEU A 354 38.57 31.60 4.29
CA LEU A 354 37.74 32.65 4.87
C LEU A 354 38.52 33.98 5.04
N GLN A 355 39.83 33.93 5.27
CA GLN A 355 40.71 35.11 5.30
C GLN A 355 40.77 35.86 3.95
N TYR A 356 40.64 35.14 2.84
CA TYR A 356 40.66 35.72 1.49
C TYR A 356 39.26 36.11 0.98
N THR A 357 38.19 35.81 1.73
CA THR A 357 36.82 36.17 1.35
C THR A 357 36.47 37.60 1.77
N ALA A 358 35.62 38.27 0.97
CA ALA A 358 35.08 39.60 1.28
C ALA A 358 34.05 39.62 2.43
N LEU A 359 34.09 38.62 3.32
CA LEU A 359 33.17 38.45 4.45
C LEU A 359 33.63 39.13 5.74
N GLY A 360 34.84 39.72 5.77
CA GLY A 360 35.32 40.55 6.89
C GLY A 360 35.85 39.76 8.09
N PHE A 361 36.42 38.57 7.89
CA PHE A 361 37.06 37.79 8.96
C PHE A 361 38.35 38.47 9.45
N ASN A 362 38.37 38.84 10.74
CA ASN A 362 39.58 39.25 11.46
C ASN A 362 40.13 38.09 12.32
N ASP A 363 41.29 38.28 12.94
CA ASP A 363 41.93 37.24 13.75
C ASP A 363 41.02 36.72 14.88
N THR A 364 40.20 37.59 15.47
CA THR A 364 39.21 37.24 16.50
C THR A 364 38.10 36.34 15.94
N SER A 365 37.48 36.69 14.81
CA SER A 365 36.45 35.88 14.13
C SER A 365 36.96 34.49 13.76
N ILE A 366 38.25 34.39 13.40
CA ILE A 366 38.89 33.12 13.05
C ILE A 366 39.13 32.26 14.29
N GLY A 367 39.50 32.87 15.43
CA GLY A 367 39.56 32.18 16.72
C GLY A 367 38.21 31.58 17.09
N ILE A 368 37.15 32.38 17.02
CA ILE A 368 35.76 31.96 17.30
C ILE A 368 35.33 30.85 16.33
N TYR A 369 35.60 31.01 15.03
CA TYR A 369 35.30 30.01 14.00
C TYR A 369 35.86 28.63 14.33
N ARG A 370 37.11 28.57 14.83
CA ARG A 370 37.77 27.30 15.15
C ARG A 370 37.08 26.58 16.31
N PHE A 371 36.74 27.29 17.39
CA PHE A 371 36.01 26.70 18.51
C PHE A 371 34.62 26.22 18.11
N LEU A 372 33.89 27.05 17.36
CA LEU A 372 32.56 26.70 16.87
C LEU A 372 32.60 25.52 15.90
N CYS A 373 33.58 25.44 15.00
CA CYS A 373 33.70 24.33 14.05
C CYS A 373 33.88 22.97 14.76
N VAL A 374 34.72 22.91 15.80
CA VAL A 374 34.84 21.70 16.63
C VAL A 374 33.53 21.44 17.39
N GLY A 375 32.92 22.47 17.97
CA GLY A 375 31.65 22.34 18.70
C GLY A 375 30.53 21.78 17.83
N TYR A 376 30.36 22.31 16.62
CA TYR A 376 29.34 21.86 15.68
C TYR A 376 29.60 20.44 15.20
N GLY A 377 30.86 20.06 14.98
CA GLY A 377 31.23 18.69 14.64
C GLY A 377 30.86 17.69 15.74
N ILE A 378 31.16 18.00 17.01
CA ILE A 378 30.78 17.15 18.15
C ILE A 378 29.26 17.10 18.30
N TYR A 379 28.59 18.25 18.18
CA TYR A 379 27.13 18.33 18.20
C TYR A 379 26.49 17.43 17.13
N ALA A 380 27.03 17.43 15.91
CA ALA A 380 26.48 16.63 14.81
C ALA A 380 26.47 15.14 15.15
N VAL A 381 27.58 14.60 15.65
CA VAL A 381 27.69 13.18 16.06
C VAL A 381 26.77 12.89 17.26
N ALA A 382 26.72 13.79 18.25
CA ALA A 382 25.83 13.65 19.40
C ALA A 382 24.35 13.65 18.99
N ASN A 383 23.98 14.49 18.02
CA ASN A 383 22.64 14.57 17.48
C ASN A 383 22.27 13.30 16.70
N SER A 384 23.17 12.74 15.88
CA SER A 384 23.00 11.43 15.24
C SER A 384 22.71 10.32 16.27
N ALA A 385 23.53 10.22 17.32
CA ALA A 385 23.34 9.23 18.38
C ALA A 385 22.05 9.45 19.18
N MET A 386 21.65 10.70 19.40
CA MET A 386 20.38 11.04 20.04
C MET A 386 19.18 10.62 19.17
N LEU A 387 19.25 10.78 17.85
CA LEU A 387 18.23 10.29 16.94
C LEU A 387 18.11 8.75 16.99
N ILE A 388 19.21 8.01 17.18
CA ILE A 388 19.17 6.56 17.41
C ILE A 388 18.48 6.21 18.74
N LEU A 389 18.73 6.96 19.82
CA LEU A 389 17.98 6.77 21.08
C LEU A 389 16.47 6.98 20.87
N LEU A 390 16.07 7.95 20.03
CA LEU A 390 14.66 8.15 19.67
C LEU A 390 14.09 6.98 18.84
N TYR A 391 14.90 6.35 17.98
CA TYR A 391 14.52 5.11 17.27
C TYR A 391 14.22 3.98 18.26
N PHE A 392 15.04 3.82 19.30
CA PHE A 392 14.83 2.83 20.37
C PHE A 392 13.80 3.25 21.44
N GLU A 393 13.06 4.33 21.21
CA GLU A 393 12.08 4.92 22.13
C GLU A 393 12.63 5.32 23.52
N ASP A 394 13.94 5.59 23.65
CA ASP A 394 14.55 6.08 24.89
C ASP A 394 14.45 7.61 25.05
N TYR A 395 13.21 8.10 25.18
CA TYR A 395 12.95 9.54 25.26
C TYR A 395 13.54 10.21 26.52
N ALA A 396 13.71 9.45 27.61
CA ALA A 396 14.31 9.98 28.83
C ALA A 396 15.82 10.22 28.66
N GLY A 397 16.52 9.31 27.96
CA GLY A 397 17.92 9.47 27.60
C GLY A 397 18.15 10.69 26.70
N ALA A 398 17.32 10.83 25.66
CA ALA A 398 17.35 11.99 24.77
C ALA A 398 17.11 13.31 25.53
N LEU A 399 16.13 13.36 26.44
CA LEU A 399 15.84 14.54 27.24
C LEU A 399 17.02 14.93 28.14
N MET A 400 17.65 13.96 28.80
CA MET A 400 18.79 14.22 29.69
C MET A 400 19.98 14.83 28.93
N GLY A 401 20.32 14.27 27.76
CA GLY A 401 21.41 14.79 26.94
C GLY A 401 21.13 16.19 26.40
N THR A 402 19.93 16.42 25.87
CA THR A 402 19.53 17.70 25.27
C THR A 402 19.36 18.80 26.33
N ALA A 403 18.84 18.49 27.52
CA ALA A 403 18.79 19.43 28.64
C ALA A 403 20.19 19.83 29.12
N ALA A 404 21.12 18.86 29.21
CA ALA A 404 22.51 19.15 29.56
C ALA A 404 23.19 20.02 28.49
N PHE A 405 22.94 19.74 27.20
CA PHE A 405 23.42 20.57 26.09
C PHE A 405 22.96 22.02 26.23
N ALA A 406 21.66 22.23 26.40
CA ALA A 406 21.07 23.56 26.56
C ALA A 406 21.63 24.29 27.78
N LEU A 407 21.67 23.62 28.94
CA LEU A 407 22.11 24.22 30.20
C LEU A 407 23.59 24.61 30.14
N VAL A 408 24.47 23.69 29.74
CA VAL A 408 25.92 23.93 29.72
C VAL A 408 26.27 24.98 28.67
N SER A 409 25.68 24.89 27.46
CA SER A 409 25.89 25.86 26.39
C SER A 409 25.48 27.27 26.84
N VAL A 410 24.29 27.43 27.43
CA VAL A 410 23.80 28.74 27.90
C VAL A 410 24.63 29.26 29.07
N VAL A 411 24.81 28.48 30.13
CA VAL A 411 25.50 28.93 31.35
C VAL A 411 26.94 29.30 31.06
N LEU A 412 27.68 28.46 30.34
CA LEU A 412 29.07 28.76 30.01
C LEU A 412 29.18 29.94 29.06
N THR A 413 28.29 30.08 28.06
CA THR A 413 28.32 31.24 27.17
C THR A 413 28.01 32.54 27.92
N VAL A 414 27.06 32.52 28.87
CA VAL A 414 26.80 33.69 29.74
C VAL A 414 28.02 33.99 30.62
N LEU A 415 28.66 32.99 31.22
CA LEU A 415 29.87 33.19 32.02
C LEU A 415 31.02 33.74 31.17
N GLN A 416 31.18 33.27 29.93
CA GLN A 416 32.15 33.82 28.99
C GLN A 416 31.84 35.28 28.63
N ASN A 417 30.57 35.61 28.45
CA ASN A 417 30.16 36.98 28.15
C ASN A 417 30.44 37.94 29.33
N LEU A 418 30.29 37.45 30.57
CA LEU A 418 30.49 38.25 31.79
C LEU A 418 31.96 38.35 32.23
N PHE A 419 32.75 37.29 32.06
CA PHE A 419 34.09 37.17 32.66
C PHE A 419 35.20 36.73 31.68
N GLY A 420 34.86 36.32 30.46
CA GLY A 420 35.80 35.75 29.49
C GLY A 420 36.37 36.77 28.51
N SER A 421 37.53 36.44 27.93
CA SER A 421 38.10 37.22 26.82
C SER A 421 37.41 36.88 25.50
N VAL A 422 37.25 37.89 24.65
CA VAL A 422 36.56 37.81 23.34
C VAL A 422 37.15 36.74 22.42
N GLU A 423 38.46 36.48 22.52
CA GLU A 423 39.18 35.46 21.73
C GLU A 423 38.71 34.02 21.98
N TYR A 424 38.07 33.76 23.11
CA TYR A 424 37.61 32.42 23.51
C TYR A 424 36.11 32.20 23.32
N PHE A 425 35.41 33.17 22.72
CA PHE A 425 33.98 33.02 22.46
C PHE A 425 33.73 31.82 21.53
N GLY A 426 32.75 30.99 21.90
CA GLY A 426 32.48 29.70 21.26
C GLY A 426 32.88 28.48 22.11
N LEU A 427 33.72 28.62 23.15
CA LEU A 427 34.01 27.50 24.06
C LEU A 427 32.79 27.04 24.86
N GLY A 428 31.89 27.94 25.24
CA GLY A 428 30.67 27.57 25.96
C GLY A 428 29.81 26.58 25.16
N PHE A 429 29.65 26.86 23.87
CA PHE A 429 28.98 25.95 22.93
C PHE A 429 29.75 24.63 22.76
N LEU A 430 31.08 24.67 22.60
CA LEU A 430 31.92 23.48 22.49
C LEU A 430 31.79 22.54 23.70
N PHE A 431 31.88 23.08 24.92
CA PHE A 431 31.70 22.29 26.14
C PHE A 431 30.27 21.79 26.30
N GLY A 432 29.27 22.57 25.87
CA GLY A 432 27.89 22.11 25.78
C GLY A 432 27.77 20.89 24.86
N ALA A 433 28.32 20.95 23.65
CA ALA A 433 28.30 19.85 22.69
C ALA A 433 29.07 18.62 23.21
N ALA A 434 30.20 18.82 23.90
CA ALA A 434 30.95 17.72 24.53
C ALA A 434 30.16 17.04 25.65
N ALA A 435 29.48 17.81 26.50
CA ALA A 435 28.60 17.27 27.53
C ALA A 435 27.43 16.50 26.90
N PHE A 436 26.84 17.02 25.83
CA PHE A 436 25.79 16.36 25.07
C PHE A 436 26.24 15.00 24.54
N TYR A 437 27.38 14.97 23.84
CA TYR A 437 27.99 13.77 23.27
C TYR A 437 28.27 12.70 24.33
N LEU A 438 28.92 13.08 25.43
CA LEU A 438 29.29 12.15 26.50
C LEU A 438 28.05 11.51 27.14
N ILE A 439 27.04 12.30 27.46
CA ILE A 439 25.80 11.80 28.08
C ILE A 439 25.05 10.87 27.13
N ILE A 440 24.91 11.25 25.86
CA ILE A 440 24.17 10.44 24.88
C ILE A 440 24.89 9.14 24.57
N LEU A 441 26.21 9.13 24.41
CA LEU A 441 26.95 7.90 24.14
C LEU A 441 26.90 6.92 25.32
N LEU A 442 27.15 7.40 26.54
CA LEU A 442 27.06 6.55 27.73
C LEU A 442 25.65 5.98 27.89
N ARG A 443 24.63 6.79 27.56
CA ARG A 443 23.23 6.34 27.60
C ARG A 443 22.93 5.30 26.52
N LEU A 444 23.40 5.51 25.29
CA LEU A 444 23.20 4.59 24.18
C LEU A 444 23.85 3.25 24.45
N GLU A 445 25.11 3.22 24.88
CA GLU A 445 25.83 1.99 25.23
C GLU A 445 25.14 1.25 26.39
N TRP A 446 24.65 1.99 27.39
CA TRP A 446 23.91 1.38 28.50
C TRP A 446 22.56 0.81 28.06
N TYR A 447 21.88 1.48 27.12
CA TYR A 447 20.57 1.06 26.63
C TYR A 447 20.68 -0.18 25.72
N THR A 448 21.62 -0.19 24.78
CA THR A 448 21.82 -1.30 23.84
C THR A 448 22.22 -2.59 24.54
N LYS A 449 23.00 -2.53 25.62
CA LYS A 449 23.32 -3.71 26.47
C LYS A 449 22.11 -4.33 27.18
N ARG A 450 20.94 -3.68 27.15
CA ARG A 450 19.70 -4.11 27.83
C ARG A 450 18.51 -4.05 26.88
N LEU A 451 18.75 -4.15 25.57
CA LEU A 451 17.74 -3.90 24.56
C LEU A 451 16.55 -4.86 24.71
N ALA A 452 16.80 -6.17 24.78
CA ALA A 452 15.75 -7.18 24.98
C ALA A 452 14.90 -6.92 26.24
N TYR A 453 15.53 -6.50 27.35
CA TYR A 453 14.81 -6.14 28.58
C TYR A 453 13.83 -4.98 28.35
N TYR A 454 14.26 -3.93 27.66
CA TYR A 454 13.40 -2.77 27.41
C TYR A 454 12.27 -3.07 26.44
N LEU A 455 12.53 -3.91 25.44
CA LEU A 455 11.54 -4.34 24.47
C LEU A 455 10.43 -5.17 25.13
N LEU A 456 10.81 -6.22 25.87
CA LEU A 456 9.86 -7.20 26.41
C LEU A 456 9.18 -6.76 27.71
N SER A 457 9.88 -6.01 28.58
CA SER A 457 9.43 -5.80 29.97
C SER A 457 8.77 -4.44 30.23
N ARG A 458 8.95 -3.44 29.38
CA ARG A 458 8.62 -2.04 29.72
C ARG A 458 7.22 -1.58 29.32
N LYS A 459 6.55 -2.24 28.36
CA LYS A 459 5.35 -1.69 27.69
C LYS A 459 4.02 -2.40 27.98
N PHE A 460 4.01 -3.53 28.71
CA PHE A 460 2.81 -4.38 28.84
C PHE A 460 1.92 -4.15 30.08
N LEU A 461 2.30 -3.28 31.02
CA LEU A 461 1.67 -3.30 32.37
C LEU A 461 0.84 -2.07 32.77
N LEU A 462 0.82 -0.98 31.99
CA LEU A 462 0.03 0.22 32.35
C LEU A 462 -0.66 0.81 31.12
N PRO A 463 -2.00 0.98 31.12
CA PRO A 463 -2.68 1.69 30.06
C PRO A 463 -2.22 3.15 30.02
N ASP A 464 -1.92 3.63 28.82
CA ASP A 464 -1.54 5.02 28.58
C ASP A 464 -2.66 5.96 29.06
N ARG A 465 -2.33 6.82 30.03
CA ARG A 465 -3.29 7.80 30.55
C ARG A 465 -3.46 8.95 29.57
N GLU A 466 -4.56 8.96 28.83
CA GLU A 466 -4.99 10.11 28.00
C GLU A 466 -5.57 11.29 28.81
N VAL A 467 -5.33 11.37 30.11
CA VAL A 467 -5.91 12.37 31.02
C VAL A 467 -4.85 13.34 31.55
N GLY A 468 -4.39 14.24 30.68
CA GLY A 468 -3.48 15.34 31.04
C GLY A 468 -4.03 16.74 30.77
N LEU A 469 -3.17 17.76 30.89
CA LEU A 469 -3.57 19.17 30.72
C LEU A 469 -3.92 19.49 29.27
N PHE A 470 -3.15 18.94 28.32
CA PHE A 470 -3.36 19.14 26.90
C PHE A 470 -4.55 18.32 26.38
N ALA A 471 -4.81 17.14 26.97
CA ALA A 471 -6.04 16.39 26.69
C ALA A 471 -7.31 17.16 27.10
N ARG A 472 -7.32 17.77 28.30
CA ARG A 472 -8.44 18.65 28.72
C ARG A 472 -8.61 19.86 27.81
N LEU A 473 -7.49 20.44 27.34
CA LEU A 473 -7.52 21.53 26.38
C LEU A 473 -8.10 21.07 25.03
N CYS A 474 -7.72 19.88 24.55
CA CYS A 474 -8.29 19.24 23.36
C CYS A 474 -9.80 19.08 23.52
N ASP A 475 -10.28 18.47 24.60
CA ASP A 475 -11.71 18.24 24.83
C ASP A 475 -12.50 19.55 24.86
N TYR A 476 -11.95 20.60 25.47
CA TYR A 476 -12.55 21.94 25.48
C TYR A 476 -12.63 22.58 24.08
N LEU A 477 -11.57 22.47 23.29
CA LEU A 477 -11.53 23.01 21.92
C LEU A 477 -12.47 22.25 20.99
N ASP A 478 -12.52 20.92 21.10
CA ASP A 478 -13.40 20.04 20.33
C ASP A 478 -14.88 20.31 20.61
N GLU A 479 -15.23 20.48 21.89
CA GLU A 479 -16.59 20.82 22.30
C GLU A 479 -17.02 22.19 21.74
N LYS A 480 -16.09 23.15 21.69
CA LYS A 480 -16.34 24.47 21.11
C LYS A 480 -16.56 24.39 19.60
N ASP A 481 -15.79 23.58 18.89
CA ASP A 481 -15.93 23.37 17.45
C ASP A 481 -17.22 22.61 17.10
N ARG A 482 -17.58 21.56 17.86
CA ARG A 482 -18.87 20.85 17.75
C ARG A 482 -20.05 21.80 17.96
N ARG A 483 -20.02 22.66 18.98
CA ARG A 483 -21.04 23.69 19.23
C ARG A 483 -21.13 24.74 18.13
N GLN A 484 -20.06 25.00 17.40
CA GLN A 484 -20.09 25.89 16.22
C GLN A 484 -20.65 25.17 14.99
N ALA A 485 -20.30 23.91 14.76
CA ALA A 485 -20.78 23.10 13.65
C ALA A 485 -22.31 22.85 13.70
N GLN A 486 -22.89 22.75 14.91
CA GLN A 486 -24.33 22.56 15.12
C GLN A 486 -25.18 23.82 14.92
N LYS A 487 -24.59 25.02 14.75
CA LYS A 487 -25.36 26.25 14.51
C LYS A 487 -25.91 26.26 13.08
N PRO A 488 -27.20 26.57 12.86
CA PRO A 488 -27.85 26.45 11.55
C PRO A 488 -27.14 27.30 10.48
N ARG A 489 -26.63 26.61 9.45
CA ARG A 489 -25.82 27.14 8.33
C ARG A 489 -26.47 28.30 7.53
N LYS A 490 -27.79 28.50 7.61
CA LYS A 490 -28.52 29.54 6.83
C LYS A 490 -28.09 30.99 7.11
N LYS A 491 -27.58 31.32 8.32
CA LYS A 491 -27.01 32.67 8.61
C LYS A 491 -25.54 32.80 8.17
N TRP A 492 -24.82 31.69 8.05
CA TRP A 492 -23.39 31.67 7.71
C TRP A 492 -23.15 31.89 6.21
N ASP A 493 -23.94 31.29 5.30
CA ASP A 493 -23.75 31.49 3.85
C ASP A 493 -23.93 32.93 3.38
N LYS A 494 -24.90 33.66 3.96
CA LYS A 494 -25.10 35.09 3.69
C LYS A 494 -23.95 35.94 4.23
N LYS A 495 -23.40 35.59 5.39
CA LYS A 495 -22.27 36.30 6.02
C LYS A 495 -20.95 35.97 5.33
N TYR A 496 -20.77 34.75 4.83
CA TYR A 496 -19.60 34.28 4.11
C TYR A 496 -19.53 34.80 2.68
N LYS A 497 -20.66 34.85 1.93
CA LYS A 497 -20.70 35.53 0.63
C LYS A 497 -20.42 37.04 0.75
N LYS A 498 -20.91 37.67 1.83
CA LYS A 498 -20.62 39.09 2.12
C LYS A 498 -19.14 39.27 2.50
N LYS A 499 -18.60 38.48 3.45
CA LYS A 499 -17.19 38.51 3.88
C LYS A 499 -16.21 38.13 2.78
N LYS A 500 -16.53 37.17 1.88
CA LYS A 500 -15.67 36.78 0.75
C LYS A 500 -15.56 37.91 -0.27
N ARG A 501 -16.66 38.64 -0.54
CA ARG A 501 -16.62 39.88 -1.33
C ARG A 501 -15.85 41.00 -0.63
N THR A 502 -15.96 41.14 0.70
CA THR A 502 -15.19 42.15 1.45
C THR A 502 -13.71 41.79 1.56
N MET A 503 -13.35 40.51 1.75
CA MET A 503 -11.97 40.02 1.83
C MET A 503 -11.27 40.03 0.47
N LEU A 504 -11.93 39.61 -0.62
CA LEU A 504 -11.38 39.81 -1.98
C LEU A 504 -11.23 41.30 -2.30
N GLY A 505 -12.16 42.14 -1.84
CA GLY A 505 -12.04 43.59 -1.95
C GLY A 505 -10.85 44.14 -1.16
N ILE A 506 -10.61 43.67 0.07
CA ILE A 506 -9.48 44.10 0.91
C ILE A 506 -8.13 43.54 0.39
N LEU A 507 -8.11 42.32 -0.14
CA LEU A 507 -6.90 41.71 -0.72
C LEU A 507 -6.52 42.41 -2.05
N ALA A 508 -7.52 42.77 -2.87
CA ALA A 508 -7.32 43.60 -4.06
C ALA A 508 -6.91 45.03 -3.68
N LEU A 509 -7.46 45.60 -2.60
CA LEU A 509 -7.06 46.91 -2.08
C LEU A 509 -5.62 46.88 -1.54
N PHE A 510 -5.18 45.81 -0.88
CA PHE A 510 -3.80 45.65 -0.41
C PHE A 510 -2.80 45.47 -1.58
N LEU A 511 -3.19 44.76 -2.64
CA LEU A 511 -2.40 44.63 -3.86
C LEU A 511 -2.30 45.94 -4.66
N VAL A 512 -3.35 46.76 -4.64
CA VAL A 512 -3.38 48.07 -5.33
C VAL A 512 -2.70 49.17 -4.51
N VAL A 513 -2.82 49.17 -3.18
CA VAL A 513 -2.14 50.13 -2.30
C VAL A 513 -0.62 49.88 -2.25
N GLY A 514 -0.15 48.65 -2.52
CA GLY A 514 1.28 48.35 -2.71
C GLY A 514 1.89 48.87 -4.02
N LEU A 515 1.08 49.35 -4.97
CA LEU A 515 1.53 49.78 -6.30
C LEU A 515 1.20 51.25 -6.63
N SER A 516 0.65 52.03 -5.69
CA SER A 516 0.22 53.41 -5.96
C SER A 516 0.78 54.39 -4.93
N GLY A 517 2.09 54.59 -5.00
CA GLY A 517 2.83 55.60 -4.25
C GLY A 517 3.50 56.64 -5.14
N CYS A 518 2.85 57.13 -6.22
CA CYS A 518 3.15 58.40 -6.91
C CYS A 518 1.87 58.92 -7.61
N ALA A 519 1.50 60.17 -7.34
CA ALA A 519 0.24 60.85 -7.69
C ALA A 519 0.15 61.36 -9.16
N PRO A 520 -0.87 62.16 -9.57
CA PRO A 520 -2.34 61.97 -9.55
C PRO A 520 -3.01 62.21 -10.93
N ALA A 521 -4.33 61.92 -11.01
CA ALA A 521 -5.39 62.70 -11.69
C ALA A 521 -6.33 61.95 -12.67
N GLN A 522 -7.62 62.26 -12.45
CA GLN A 522 -8.79 62.27 -13.35
C GLN A 522 -9.61 61.00 -13.62
N GLU A 523 -10.87 61.13 -13.21
CA GLU A 523 -12.06 60.34 -13.51
C GLU A 523 -12.42 60.42 -15.01
N GLU A 524 -12.92 59.31 -15.58
CA GLU A 524 -14.22 59.28 -16.24
C GLU A 524 -14.66 57.83 -16.50
N ALA A 525 -15.96 57.58 -16.30
CA ALA A 525 -16.64 56.30 -16.41
C ALA A 525 -17.14 56.05 -17.85
N GLN A 526 -17.26 54.79 -18.28
CA GLN A 526 -18.45 54.31 -19.02
C GLN A 526 -18.51 52.79 -19.21
N GLU A 527 -19.75 52.35 -19.39
CA GLU A 527 -20.32 51.01 -19.27
C GLU A 527 -20.76 50.51 -20.68
N ILE A 528 -21.12 49.21 -20.81
CA ILE A 528 -22.09 48.59 -21.77
C ILE A 528 -21.57 47.49 -22.76
N GLN A 529 -22.01 46.25 -22.45
CA GLN A 529 -22.62 45.14 -23.23
C GLN A 529 -22.11 44.58 -24.59
N ALA A 530 -22.03 43.22 -24.61
CA ALA A 530 -22.57 42.21 -25.55
C ALA A 530 -22.39 42.39 -27.08
N THR A 531 -21.99 41.37 -27.88
CA THR A 531 -22.80 40.19 -28.27
C THR A 531 -21.99 39.27 -29.23
N GLN A 532 -22.41 37.99 -29.28
CA GLN A 532 -22.05 36.81 -30.10
C GLN A 532 -21.72 36.99 -31.61
N GLY A 533 -20.98 36.01 -32.18
CA GLY A 533 -21.25 35.48 -33.54
C GLY A 533 -20.11 34.77 -34.29
N LYS A 534 -20.21 33.43 -34.40
CA LYS A 534 -19.82 32.43 -35.46
C LYS A 534 -19.34 33.01 -36.84
N ARG A 535 -18.59 32.35 -37.75
CA ARG A 535 -18.10 30.97 -38.02
C ARG A 535 -17.14 31.02 -39.24
N GLU A 536 -16.27 29.99 -39.34
CA GLU A 536 -15.78 29.27 -40.55
C GLU A 536 -14.95 29.93 -41.67
N ALA A 537 -13.72 29.42 -41.90
CA ALA A 537 -13.34 28.44 -42.94
C ALA A 537 -11.80 28.48 -43.16
N GLN A 538 -11.02 27.44 -42.84
CA GLN A 538 -10.71 26.21 -43.60
C GLN A 538 -9.53 26.37 -44.58
N GLY A 539 -8.47 25.56 -44.44
CA GLY A 539 -7.35 25.52 -45.40
C GLY A 539 -6.03 24.83 -45.00
N ASP A 540 -6.10 23.50 -44.85
CA ASP A 540 -5.10 22.51 -45.32
C ASP A 540 -3.90 22.00 -44.47
N GLN A 541 -3.59 20.73 -44.75
CA GLN A 541 -3.00 19.66 -43.95
C GLN A 541 -1.47 19.53 -44.01
N GLY A 542 -0.89 18.81 -43.04
CA GLY A 542 0.43 18.18 -43.11
C GLY A 542 0.88 17.59 -41.77
N ALA A 543 0.91 16.26 -41.68
CA ALA A 543 1.08 15.44 -40.47
C ALA A 543 2.48 15.47 -39.82
N GLN A 544 2.53 15.36 -38.48
CA GLN A 544 3.30 14.32 -37.76
C GLN A 544 3.01 14.32 -36.25
N GLU A 545 3.16 13.12 -35.69
CA GLU A 545 2.67 12.55 -34.43
C GLU A 545 3.16 13.14 -33.09
N GLU A 546 2.30 12.88 -32.09
CA GLU A 546 2.60 12.53 -30.68
C GLU A 546 3.56 13.41 -29.88
N THR A 547 3.03 14.22 -28.96
CA THR A 547 3.05 13.94 -27.50
C THR A 547 2.39 15.08 -26.71
N ARG A 548 1.71 14.69 -25.61
CA ARG A 548 1.46 15.48 -24.38
C ARG A 548 0.37 16.57 -24.39
N LYS A 549 -0.50 16.37 -23.38
CA LYS A 549 -1.24 17.35 -22.56
C LYS A 549 -2.58 17.85 -23.11
N SER A 550 -3.63 17.09 -22.81
CA SER A 550 -4.94 17.66 -22.48
C SER A 550 -4.88 18.22 -21.06
N GLY A 551 -5.20 19.49 -20.95
CA GLY A 551 -5.38 20.21 -19.71
C GLY A 551 -6.09 21.50 -20.04
N GLU A 552 -7.42 21.45 -20.07
CA GLU A 552 -8.27 22.64 -19.91
C GLU A 552 -9.66 22.18 -19.47
N GLY A 553 -10.02 22.61 -18.26
CA GLY A 553 -11.28 22.27 -17.62
C GLY A 553 -12.39 23.22 -18.03
N THR A 554 -13.57 22.66 -18.21
CA THR A 554 -14.85 23.38 -18.14
C THR A 554 -15.74 22.71 -17.11
N ALA A 555 -16.40 23.54 -16.33
CA ALA A 555 -17.24 23.15 -15.20
C ALA A 555 -18.40 22.24 -15.63
N ALA A 556 -18.56 21.11 -14.93
CA ALA A 556 -19.75 20.26 -14.98
C ALA A 556 -20.23 19.98 -13.55
N GLY A 557 -21.52 19.64 -13.45
CA GLY A 557 -22.30 19.56 -12.21
C GLY A 557 -21.87 18.45 -11.27
N LYS A 558 -22.74 18.16 -10.29
CA LYS A 558 -22.63 16.98 -9.44
C LYS A 558 -22.61 15.73 -10.33
N GLU A 559 -21.45 15.22 -10.66
CA GLU A 559 -21.26 13.82 -11.04
C GLU A 559 -20.77 13.10 -9.79
N GLU A 560 -21.47 12.02 -9.43
CA GLU A 560 -20.92 10.97 -8.59
C GLU A 560 -19.56 10.59 -9.17
N LEU A 561 -18.52 10.59 -8.33
CA LEU A 561 -17.24 10.01 -8.67
C LEU A 561 -17.47 8.51 -8.85
N GLN A 562 -17.82 8.07 -10.05
CA GLN A 562 -17.75 6.66 -10.42
C GLN A 562 -16.31 6.21 -10.18
N GLU A 563 -16.12 5.29 -9.24
CA GLU A 563 -14.84 4.61 -9.05
C GLU A 563 -14.45 3.96 -10.38
N ALA A 564 -13.20 4.16 -10.79
CA ALA A 564 -12.71 3.58 -12.04
C ALA A 564 -12.78 2.04 -11.95
N PRO A 565 -13.21 1.35 -13.02
CA PRO A 565 -13.23 -0.11 -13.06
C PRO A 565 -11.83 -0.71 -12.80
N LEU A 566 -11.80 -1.91 -12.21
CA LEU A 566 -10.57 -2.67 -11.99
C LEU A 566 -9.98 -3.10 -13.34
N ARG A 567 -8.67 -2.93 -13.52
CA ARG A 567 -7.91 -3.34 -14.71
C ARG A 567 -6.59 -3.96 -14.30
N ASP A 568 -6.15 -4.96 -15.06
CA ASP A 568 -4.87 -5.63 -14.84
C ASP A 568 -3.68 -4.78 -15.36
N ASN A 569 -2.46 -5.19 -15.00
CA ASN A 569 -1.22 -4.54 -15.41
C ASN A 569 -0.54 -5.29 -16.56
N ASP A 570 -0.84 -4.89 -17.79
CA ASP A 570 -0.30 -5.48 -19.02
C ASP A 570 1.23 -5.59 -19.04
N ALA A 571 1.94 -4.66 -18.37
CA ALA A 571 3.39 -4.64 -18.35
C ALA A 571 4.01 -5.85 -17.64
N LEU A 572 3.25 -6.58 -16.80
CA LEU A 572 3.71 -7.80 -16.15
C LEU A 572 3.92 -8.97 -17.12
N TYR A 573 3.16 -8.98 -18.21
CA TYR A 573 3.16 -10.05 -19.20
C TYR A 573 4.07 -9.75 -20.39
N ALA A 574 4.66 -8.55 -20.46
CA ALA A 574 5.48 -8.12 -21.60
C ALA A 574 6.72 -9.01 -21.87
N GLU A 575 7.19 -9.73 -20.85
CA GLU A 575 8.33 -10.66 -20.94
C GLU A 575 7.89 -12.13 -20.93
N ASP A 576 6.58 -12.43 -20.91
CA ASP A 576 6.09 -13.81 -20.97
C ASP A 576 6.41 -14.42 -22.35
N GLN A 577 7.03 -15.60 -22.31
CA GLN A 577 7.23 -16.45 -23.49
C GLN A 577 6.32 -17.66 -23.35
N GLU A 578 5.15 -17.61 -24.00
CA GLU A 578 4.03 -18.51 -23.71
C GLU A 578 4.33 -20.00 -23.93
N THR A 579 5.19 -20.32 -24.90
CA THR A 579 5.61 -21.70 -25.23
C THR A 579 6.96 -22.10 -24.63
N SER A 580 7.58 -21.22 -23.84
CA SER A 580 8.86 -21.54 -23.20
C SER A 580 8.68 -22.55 -22.07
N VAL A 581 9.71 -23.38 -21.85
CA VAL A 581 9.78 -24.29 -20.70
C VAL A 581 11.03 -23.92 -19.89
N VAL A 582 10.82 -23.52 -18.64
CA VAL A 582 11.90 -23.18 -17.70
C VAL A 582 12.30 -24.44 -16.95
N THR A 583 13.59 -24.67 -16.71
CA THR A 583 14.03 -25.82 -15.91
C THR A 583 14.29 -25.37 -14.46
N MET A 584 13.72 -26.10 -13.50
CA MET A 584 13.95 -25.87 -12.07
C MET A 584 14.63 -27.09 -11.45
N TYR A 585 15.71 -26.85 -10.73
CA TYR A 585 16.46 -27.84 -9.95
C TYR A 585 16.19 -27.61 -8.47
N LEU A 586 15.59 -28.59 -7.81
CA LEU A 586 15.24 -28.53 -6.40
C LEU A 586 16.04 -29.56 -5.61
N THR A 587 16.97 -29.12 -4.77
CA THR A 587 17.67 -30.00 -3.84
C THR A 587 16.99 -29.95 -2.48
N VAL A 588 16.45 -31.06 -1.99
CA VAL A 588 15.73 -31.13 -0.71
C VAL A 588 16.60 -31.76 0.37
N ARG A 589 16.54 -31.21 1.59
CA ARG A 589 17.43 -31.50 2.71
C ARG A 589 16.66 -31.52 4.03
N PRO A 590 17.15 -32.27 5.03
CA PRO A 590 16.56 -32.24 6.36
C PRO A 590 16.86 -30.88 6.99
N GLY A 591 15.80 -30.18 7.39
CA GLY A 591 15.88 -28.89 8.08
C GLY A 591 15.80 -29.05 9.59
N ASN A 592 14.92 -28.27 10.21
CA ASN A 592 14.74 -28.26 11.65
C ASN A 592 13.24 -28.28 12.04
N ALA A 593 12.96 -28.80 13.24
CA ALA A 593 11.61 -28.94 13.77
C ALA A 593 10.89 -27.61 14.03
N ALA A 594 11.63 -26.53 14.35
CA ALA A 594 11.03 -25.22 14.63
C ALA A 594 10.34 -24.63 13.39
N ASP A 595 10.92 -24.86 12.22
CA ASP A 595 10.36 -24.45 10.93
C ASP A 595 9.44 -25.53 10.30
N ASN A 596 9.17 -26.63 11.01
CA ASN A 596 8.50 -27.83 10.51
C ASN A 596 9.17 -28.39 9.24
N THR A 597 10.51 -28.28 9.12
CA THR A 597 11.30 -28.66 7.93
C THR A 597 12.17 -29.91 8.12
N ASP A 598 12.06 -30.58 9.27
CA ASP A 598 12.82 -31.78 9.63
C ASP A 598 12.27 -33.09 9.05
N HIS A 599 11.25 -33.01 8.20
CA HIS A 599 10.67 -34.16 7.50
C HIS A 599 11.53 -34.59 6.30
N THR A 600 11.37 -35.85 5.92
CA THR A 600 11.98 -36.42 4.71
C THR A 600 11.13 -36.15 3.47
N TRP A 601 11.76 -36.18 2.30
CA TRP A 601 11.05 -36.02 1.04
C TRP A 601 10.03 -37.14 0.80
N THR A 602 10.32 -38.34 1.34
CA THR A 602 9.39 -39.48 1.31
C THR A 602 8.15 -39.19 2.15
N GLU A 603 8.29 -38.65 3.36
CA GLU A 603 7.16 -38.30 4.23
C GLU A 603 6.25 -37.24 3.57
N ILE A 604 6.84 -36.19 2.99
CA ILE A 604 6.08 -35.15 2.27
C ILE A 604 5.22 -35.73 1.14
N ASN A 605 5.73 -36.74 0.43
CA ASN A 605 5.04 -37.35 -0.70
C ASN A 605 4.10 -38.49 -0.33
N THR A 606 4.14 -38.96 0.94
CA THR A 606 3.33 -40.09 1.40
C THR A 606 1.90 -39.68 1.71
N TYR A 607 1.74 -38.58 2.45
CA TYR A 607 0.44 -38.16 2.96
C TYR A 607 -0.23 -37.16 2.02
N ASP A 608 -1.55 -37.26 1.89
CA ASP A 608 -2.38 -36.24 1.23
C ASP A 608 -2.85 -35.18 2.25
N THR A 609 -3.49 -34.13 1.76
CA THR A 609 -3.94 -33.00 2.57
C THR A 609 -4.93 -33.40 3.67
N TYR A 610 -5.82 -34.38 3.42
CA TYR A 610 -6.85 -34.80 4.39
C TYR A 610 -6.22 -35.49 5.59
N TYR A 611 -5.14 -36.26 5.39
CA TYR A 611 -4.39 -36.84 6.49
C TYR A 611 -3.95 -35.79 7.53
N TYR A 612 -3.49 -34.63 7.08
CA TYR A 612 -3.06 -33.56 7.98
C TYR A 612 -4.25 -32.92 8.70
N GLU A 613 -5.36 -32.71 8.00
CA GLU A 613 -6.60 -32.15 8.56
C GLU A 613 -7.22 -33.09 9.62
N ASP A 614 -7.34 -34.39 9.32
CA ASP A 614 -7.91 -35.41 10.21
C ASP A 614 -7.09 -35.66 11.47
N ASN A 615 -5.77 -35.38 11.42
CA ASN A 615 -4.85 -35.60 12.54
C ASN A 615 -4.46 -34.29 13.24
N ASP A 616 -5.02 -33.16 12.84
CA ASP A 616 -4.70 -31.83 13.37
C ASP A 616 -3.19 -31.51 13.31
N LEU A 617 -2.59 -31.79 12.14
CA LEU A 617 -1.16 -31.60 11.88
C LEU A 617 -0.92 -30.49 10.86
N ASP A 618 0.17 -29.75 11.04
CA ASP A 618 0.70 -28.91 9.98
C ASP A 618 1.27 -29.79 8.85
N ARG A 619 1.06 -29.35 7.60
CA ARG A 619 1.62 -30.04 6.43
C ARG A 619 3.14 -30.07 6.53
N TYR A 620 3.70 -31.27 6.36
CA TYR A 620 5.14 -31.48 6.41
C TYR A 620 5.86 -30.68 5.33
N ASN A 621 7.01 -30.12 5.71
CA ASN A 621 7.84 -29.27 4.88
C ASN A 621 9.28 -29.81 4.89
N CYS A 622 10.05 -29.52 3.84
CA CYS A 622 11.48 -29.82 3.76
C CYS A 622 12.23 -28.52 3.53
N GLU A 623 13.47 -28.46 4.02
CA GLU A 623 14.38 -27.42 3.58
C GLU A 623 14.82 -27.68 2.14
N ALA A 624 14.98 -26.64 1.33
CA ALA A 624 15.30 -26.79 -0.09
C ALA A 624 16.26 -25.72 -0.62
N LEU A 625 17.04 -26.10 -1.63
CA LEU A 625 17.75 -25.21 -2.53
C LEU A 625 17.07 -25.26 -3.90
N LEU A 626 16.40 -24.17 -4.27
CA LEU A 626 15.84 -23.95 -5.60
C LEU A 626 16.88 -23.23 -6.47
N GLN A 627 17.18 -23.81 -7.63
CA GLN A 627 18.03 -23.22 -8.66
C GLN A 627 17.29 -23.23 -10.00
N VAL A 628 17.25 -22.09 -10.69
CA VAL A 628 16.55 -21.94 -11.96
C VAL A 628 17.55 -21.87 -13.13
N GLY A 629 17.20 -22.46 -14.26
CA GLY A 629 18.01 -22.44 -15.46
C GLY A 629 17.35 -23.15 -16.63
N ASP A 630 18.14 -23.93 -17.36
CA ASP A 630 17.72 -24.70 -18.53
C ASP A 630 18.13 -26.18 -18.41
N GLU A 631 17.92 -26.97 -19.45
CA GLU A 631 18.28 -28.40 -19.51
C GLU A 631 19.79 -28.65 -19.38
N SER A 632 20.64 -27.63 -19.53
CA SER A 632 22.10 -27.71 -19.32
C SER A 632 22.51 -27.46 -17.88
N GLY A 633 21.60 -26.93 -17.04
CA GLY A 633 21.82 -26.67 -15.62
C GLY A 633 21.31 -25.30 -15.16
N PRO A 634 21.57 -24.93 -13.89
CA PRO A 634 21.30 -23.58 -13.38
C PRO A 634 22.01 -22.50 -14.20
N ALA A 635 21.33 -21.41 -14.53
CA ALA A 635 21.84 -20.36 -15.41
C ALA A 635 22.34 -19.12 -14.66
N GLU A 636 23.40 -18.48 -15.16
CA GLU A 636 23.98 -17.29 -14.51
C GLU A 636 22.98 -16.12 -14.47
N GLY A 637 22.74 -15.58 -13.28
CA GLY A 637 21.78 -14.49 -13.06
C GLY A 637 20.38 -14.95 -12.64
N GLU A 638 20.09 -16.24 -12.73
CA GLU A 638 18.85 -16.84 -12.23
C GLU A 638 18.90 -17.15 -10.73
N VAL A 639 17.73 -17.35 -10.12
CA VAL A 639 17.60 -17.64 -8.69
C VAL A 639 18.38 -18.90 -8.32
N GLY A 640 19.18 -18.82 -7.26
CA GLY A 640 19.96 -19.94 -6.74
C GLY A 640 21.22 -20.29 -7.54
N TYR A 641 21.58 -19.52 -8.58
CA TYR A 641 22.81 -19.76 -9.32
C TYR A 641 24.06 -19.59 -8.44
N GLY A 642 24.93 -20.61 -8.43
CA GLY A 642 26.16 -20.62 -7.63
C GLY A 642 25.94 -20.85 -6.13
N GLU A 643 24.68 -20.95 -5.68
CA GLU A 643 24.34 -21.22 -4.29
C GLU A 643 24.49 -22.70 -3.96
N THR A 644 24.92 -22.97 -2.72
CA THR A 644 25.09 -24.34 -2.20
C THR A 644 24.32 -24.58 -0.90
N VAL A 645 23.81 -23.52 -0.28
CA VAL A 645 22.98 -23.54 0.93
C VAL A 645 21.50 -23.44 0.57
N SER A 646 20.64 -23.95 1.44
CA SER A 646 19.19 -23.93 1.22
C SER A 646 18.65 -22.49 1.18
N ASN A 647 17.91 -22.15 0.13
CA ASN A 647 17.31 -20.83 -0.08
C ASN A 647 15.78 -20.85 -0.04
N ALA A 648 15.16 -22.01 0.13
CA ALA A 648 13.73 -22.22 0.05
C ALA A 648 13.25 -23.30 1.03
N THR A 649 11.93 -23.44 1.14
CA THR A 649 11.26 -24.60 1.73
C THR A 649 10.25 -25.16 0.73
N VAL A 650 9.93 -26.44 0.82
CA VAL A 650 8.98 -27.10 -0.09
C VAL A 650 8.01 -28.00 0.67
N GLN A 651 6.73 -27.87 0.32
CA GLN A 651 5.65 -28.72 0.82
C GLN A 651 4.70 -29.09 -0.32
N ILE A 652 3.84 -30.09 -0.10
CA ILE A 652 2.76 -30.40 -1.04
C ILE A 652 1.69 -29.30 -1.05
N ARG A 653 0.93 -29.22 -2.14
CA ARG A 653 -0.23 -28.32 -2.25
C ARG A 653 -1.42 -28.98 -2.94
N GLY A 654 -2.57 -28.32 -2.85
CA GLY A 654 -3.84 -28.82 -3.36
C GLY A 654 -4.58 -29.64 -2.30
N GLN A 655 -5.90 -29.73 -2.41
CA GLN A 655 -6.73 -30.54 -1.54
C GLN A 655 -6.91 -31.93 -2.17
N THR A 656 -7.92 -32.15 -3.01
CA THR A 656 -8.14 -33.42 -3.72
C THR A 656 -6.95 -33.84 -4.60
N SER A 657 -6.29 -32.89 -5.26
CA SER A 657 -5.15 -33.18 -6.13
C SER A 657 -3.90 -33.67 -5.38
N SER A 658 -3.87 -33.55 -4.05
CA SER A 658 -2.80 -34.15 -3.22
C SER A 658 -2.92 -35.67 -3.10
N ARG A 659 -4.07 -36.29 -3.42
CA ARG A 659 -4.27 -37.75 -3.44
C ARG A 659 -3.53 -38.43 -4.60
N TYR A 660 -3.16 -37.70 -5.65
CA TYR A 660 -2.40 -38.26 -6.78
C TYR A 660 -0.98 -38.66 -6.39
N ASN A 661 -0.40 -39.64 -7.09
CA ASN A 661 0.99 -40.07 -6.86
C ASN A 661 2.00 -38.98 -7.26
N GLN A 662 1.76 -38.28 -8.36
CA GLN A 662 2.59 -37.13 -8.74
C GLN A 662 2.04 -35.87 -8.05
N LYS A 663 2.75 -35.42 -7.02
CA LYS A 663 2.31 -34.29 -6.19
C LYS A 663 2.48 -32.93 -6.88
N ASN A 664 1.65 -32.00 -6.46
CA ASN A 664 1.84 -30.56 -6.69
C ASN A 664 2.68 -30.00 -5.55
N TYR A 665 3.50 -28.97 -5.82
CA TYR A 665 4.39 -28.39 -4.82
C TYR A 665 4.19 -26.89 -4.64
N LYS A 666 4.34 -26.46 -3.39
CA LYS A 666 4.48 -25.05 -3.03
C LYS A 666 5.90 -24.83 -2.53
N ILE A 667 6.67 -24.09 -3.31
CA ILE A 667 8.06 -23.75 -2.98
C ILE A 667 8.08 -22.30 -2.48
N ARG A 668 8.60 -22.08 -1.27
CA ARG A 668 8.71 -20.75 -0.67
C ARG A 668 10.17 -20.36 -0.52
N ILE A 669 10.61 -19.39 -1.31
CA ILE A 669 11.94 -18.77 -1.21
C ILE A 669 12.02 -17.98 0.11
N LYS A 670 13.05 -18.27 0.89
CA LYS A 670 13.33 -17.66 2.20
C LYS A 670 13.60 -16.16 2.05
N GLU A 671 13.36 -15.43 3.14
CA GLU A 671 13.54 -13.98 3.12
C GLU A 671 15.00 -13.59 2.87
N GLY A 672 15.23 -12.58 2.04
CA GLY A 672 16.58 -12.12 1.69
C GLY A 672 17.33 -13.01 0.69
N MET A 673 16.79 -14.17 0.30
CA MET A 673 17.45 -15.14 -0.59
C MET A 673 17.07 -14.98 -2.09
N GLY A 674 16.58 -13.80 -2.46
CA GLY A 674 16.15 -13.47 -3.82
C GLY A 674 14.66 -13.71 -4.08
N GLU A 675 14.25 -13.48 -5.32
CA GLU A 675 12.88 -13.63 -5.80
C GLU A 675 12.94 -14.12 -7.26
N TRP A 676 12.01 -15.00 -7.67
CA TRP A 676 11.90 -15.41 -9.06
C TRP A 676 10.78 -14.63 -9.74
N ARG A 677 11.12 -13.81 -10.73
CA ARG A 677 10.18 -12.89 -11.42
C ARG A 677 9.36 -12.02 -10.43
N GLY A 678 9.97 -11.60 -9.32
CA GLY A 678 9.31 -10.83 -8.26
C GLY A 678 8.40 -11.64 -7.33
N GLN A 679 8.47 -12.98 -7.39
CA GLN A 679 7.70 -13.90 -6.56
C GLN A 679 8.60 -14.66 -5.58
N ARG A 680 8.12 -14.84 -4.34
CA ARG A 680 8.76 -15.70 -3.33
C ARG A 680 8.05 -17.03 -3.14
N THR A 681 6.77 -17.12 -3.45
CA THR A 681 6.00 -18.36 -3.35
C THR A 681 5.67 -18.84 -4.75
N LEU A 682 6.23 -19.98 -5.13
CA LEU A 682 6.03 -20.61 -6.43
C LEU A 682 5.10 -21.80 -6.26
N ALA A 683 4.00 -21.77 -6.99
CA ALA A 683 2.99 -22.80 -6.94
C ALA A 683 3.11 -23.66 -8.21
N LEU A 684 3.70 -24.85 -8.08
CA LEU A 684 3.92 -25.79 -9.18
C LEU A 684 2.79 -26.82 -9.22
N ASN A 685 2.03 -26.81 -10.31
CA ASN A 685 0.92 -27.72 -10.56
C ASN A 685 1.30 -28.80 -11.58
N LYS A 686 1.06 -30.05 -11.23
CA LYS A 686 1.27 -31.20 -12.10
C LYS A 686 0.12 -31.43 -13.07
N HIS A 687 -1.09 -31.03 -12.67
CA HIS A 687 -2.32 -31.20 -13.45
C HIS A 687 -2.56 -32.66 -13.89
N VAL A 688 -2.43 -33.64 -12.98
CA VAL A 688 -2.62 -35.08 -13.29
C VAL A 688 -4.02 -35.39 -13.82
N GLY A 689 -5.03 -34.68 -13.32
CA GLY A 689 -6.42 -34.80 -13.80
C GLY A 689 -6.64 -34.19 -15.18
N ASP A 690 -5.78 -33.27 -15.63
CA ASP A 690 -5.92 -32.61 -16.93
C ASP A 690 -5.34 -33.50 -18.03
N PRO A 691 -6.16 -34.00 -18.98
CA PRO A 691 -5.66 -34.81 -20.08
C PRO A 691 -4.76 -34.01 -21.04
N TYR A 692 -4.83 -32.68 -21.03
CA TYR A 692 -4.05 -31.80 -21.90
C TYR A 692 -2.79 -31.22 -21.22
N ARG A 693 -2.76 -31.18 -19.89
CA ARG A 693 -1.71 -30.56 -19.03
C ARG A 693 -1.49 -29.05 -19.21
N PHE A 694 -2.33 -28.34 -19.97
CA PHE A 694 -2.19 -26.90 -20.19
C PHE A 694 -3.48 -26.10 -20.01
N ARG A 695 -4.64 -26.69 -19.69
CA ARG A 695 -5.92 -25.95 -19.70
C ARG A 695 -5.96 -24.80 -18.70
N ASN A 696 -5.40 -25.01 -17.52
CA ASN A 696 -5.29 -23.95 -16.52
C ASN A 696 -4.42 -22.78 -17.01
N LYS A 697 -3.27 -23.08 -17.63
CA LYS A 697 -2.41 -22.06 -18.26
C LYS A 697 -3.14 -21.33 -19.39
N LEU A 698 -3.79 -22.08 -20.28
CA LEU A 698 -4.60 -21.54 -21.38
C LEU A 698 -5.67 -20.57 -20.87
N ALA A 699 -6.38 -20.91 -19.80
CA ALA A 699 -7.38 -20.03 -19.21
C ALA A 699 -6.77 -18.71 -18.71
N TYR A 700 -5.66 -18.76 -17.96
CA TYR A 700 -4.98 -17.54 -17.52
C TYR A 700 -4.47 -16.70 -18.69
N ASP A 701 -3.85 -17.31 -19.68
CA ASP A 701 -3.30 -16.56 -20.81
C ASP A 701 -4.40 -15.92 -21.67
N LEU A 702 -5.57 -16.54 -21.80
CA LEU A 702 -6.74 -15.92 -22.42
C LEU A 702 -7.25 -14.72 -21.61
N MET A 703 -7.26 -14.82 -20.27
CA MET A 703 -7.67 -13.72 -19.39
C MET A 703 -6.74 -12.51 -19.45
N LYS A 704 -5.46 -12.66 -19.80
CA LYS A 704 -4.49 -11.55 -19.90
C LYS A 704 -4.95 -10.46 -20.87
N GLU A 705 -5.69 -10.84 -21.91
CA GLU A 705 -6.14 -9.91 -22.95
C GLU A 705 -7.52 -9.32 -22.66
N ILE A 706 -8.23 -9.79 -21.64
CA ILE A 706 -9.58 -9.34 -21.30
C ILE A 706 -9.48 -8.22 -20.25
N PRO A 707 -9.70 -6.93 -20.61
CA PRO A 707 -9.43 -5.81 -19.70
C PRO A 707 -10.20 -5.88 -18.38
N GLN A 708 -11.40 -6.45 -18.40
CA GLN A 708 -12.33 -6.54 -17.27
C GLN A 708 -11.96 -7.62 -16.25
N MET A 709 -10.98 -8.48 -16.57
CA MET A 709 -10.57 -9.60 -15.75
C MET A 709 -9.13 -9.43 -15.26
N MET A 710 -8.83 -10.05 -14.13
CA MET A 710 -7.49 -10.14 -13.59
C MET A 710 -6.93 -11.52 -13.89
N SER A 711 -5.74 -11.59 -14.49
CA SER A 711 -5.05 -12.85 -14.76
C SER A 711 -3.89 -13.09 -13.78
N ALA A 712 -3.29 -14.28 -13.83
CA ALA A 712 -2.12 -14.66 -13.06
C ALA A 712 -1.00 -15.09 -14.01
N ARG A 713 0.26 -14.75 -13.69
CA ARG A 713 1.39 -15.19 -14.51
C ARG A 713 1.54 -16.71 -14.44
N THR A 714 1.79 -17.33 -15.59
CA THR A 714 1.97 -18.79 -15.69
C THR A 714 3.19 -19.15 -16.52
N GLN A 715 3.85 -20.26 -16.18
CA GLN A 715 5.07 -20.72 -16.86
C GLN A 715 5.11 -22.25 -16.89
N PHE A 716 5.40 -22.86 -18.04
CA PHE A 716 5.74 -24.29 -18.06
C PHE A 716 7.10 -24.50 -17.42
N VAL A 717 7.18 -25.50 -16.54
CA VAL A 717 8.37 -25.83 -15.75
C VAL A 717 8.70 -27.30 -15.90
N HIS A 718 9.94 -27.61 -16.27
CA HIS A 718 10.49 -28.95 -16.15
C HIS A 718 11.24 -29.06 -14.81
N LEU A 719 10.79 -29.96 -13.93
CA LEU A 719 11.30 -30.05 -12.56
C LEU A 719 12.25 -31.24 -12.40
N TYR A 720 13.44 -30.98 -11.86
CA TYR A 720 14.36 -32.00 -11.37
C TYR A 720 14.50 -31.90 -9.85
N VAL A 721 14.42 -33.03 -9.14
CA VAL A 721 14.55 -33.06 -7.66
C VAL A 721 15.72 -33.93 -7.24
N LYS A 722 16.56 -33.41 -6.35
CA LYS A 722 17.65 -34.14 -5.69
C LYS A 722 17.32 -34.31 -4.21
N ASP A 723 17.09 -35.55 -3.78
CA ASP A 723 16.76 -35.87 -2.39
C ASP A 723 18.01 -36.22 -1.58
N GLU A 724 18.40 -35.31 -0.68
CA GLU A 724 19.49 -35.50 0.29
C GLU A 724 18.96 -35.82 1.70
N THR A 725 17.65 -36.05 1.86
CA THR A 725 17.03 -36.51 3.12
C THR A 725 17.26 -38.01 3.35
N ALA A 726 16.89 -38.51 4.53
CA ALA A 726 17.07 -39.92 4.85
C ALA A 726 16.29 -40.83 3.88
N GLY A 727 17.00 -41.71 3.16
CA GLY A 727 16.41 -42.61 2.17
C GLY A 727 16.47 -42.09 0.72
N GLY A 728 16.91 -40.85 0.50
CA GLY A 728 17.09 -40.26 -0.83
C GLY A 728 18.27 -40.83 -1.62
N SER A 729 18.22 -40.73 -2.95
CA SER A 729 19.29 -41.18 -3.85
C SER A 729 20.51 -40.25 -3.86
N GLY A 730 20.35 -38.98 -3.43
CA GLY A 730 21.38 -37.95 -3.57
C GLY A 730 21.69 -37.55 -5.01
N GLU A 731 20.87 -37.94 -5.99
CA GLU A 731 21.01 -37.60 -7.41
C GLU A 731 19.74 -36.87 -7.91
N PHE A 732 19.88 -36.03 -8.94
CA PHE A 732 18.73 -35.38 -9.57
C PHE A 732 17.89 -36.40 -10.35
N VAL A 733 16.60 -36.42 -10.05
CA VAL A 733 15.58 -37.24 -10.72
C VAL A 733 14.64 -36.32 -11.50
N ASP A 734 14.30 -36.71 -12.73
CA ASP A 734 13.29 -36.04 -13.57
C ASP A 734 11.89 -36.24 -12.96
N TYR A 735 11.21 -35.15 -12.60
CA TYR A 735 9.84 -35.13 -12.09
C TYR A 735 8.81 -34.73 -13.15
N GLY A 736 9.25 -34.48 -14.38
CA GLY A 736 8.42 -34.17 -15.55
C GLY A 736 7.93 -32.73 -15.59
N LEU A 737 6.91 -32.50 -16.42
CA LEU A 737 6.36 -31.18 -16.68
C LEU A 737 5.38 -30.73 -15.59
N TYR A 738 5.50 -29.46 -15.22
CA TYR A 738 4.63 -28.73 -14.30
C TYR A 738 4.22 -27.41 -14.96
N THR A 739 3.15 -26.82 -14.43
CA THR A 739 2.76 -25.44 -14.70
C THR A 739 2.92 -24.65 -13.42
N GLN A 740 3.83 -23.68 -13.42
CA GLN A 740 3.87 -22.67 -12.38
C GLN A 740 2.71 -21.70 -12.58
N VAL A 741 1.98 -21.43 -11.50
CA VAL A 741 0.94 -20.41 -11.44
C VAL A 741 1.30 -19.42 -10.34
N GLU A 742 1.22 -18.14 -10.65
CA GLU A 742 1.46 -17.08 -9.67
C GLU A 742 0.52 -17.19 -8.48
N GLN A 743 1.08 -17.06 -7.28
CA GLN A 743 0.31 -17.13 -6.06
C GLN A 743 -0.43 -15.81 -5.83
N ILE A 744 -1.77 -15.84 -5.90
CA ILE A 744 -2.61 -14.70 -5.51
C ILE A 744 -2.48 -14.48 -3.99
N ASN A 745 -1.80 -13.39 -3.63
CA ASN A 745 -1.50 -12.94 -2.27
C ASN A 745 -1.17 -11.43 -2.28
N LYS A 746 -0.68 -10.89 -1.17
CA LYS A 746 -0.30 -9.47 -1.06
C LYS A 746 0.76 -9.03 -2.10
N THR A 747 1.66 -9.93 -2.52
CA THR A 747 2.66 -9.67 -3.57
C THR A 747 2.04 -9.63 -4.97
N TYR A 748 1.08 -10.51 -5.25
CA TYR A 748 0.27 -10.45 -6.48
C TYR A 748 -0.45 -9.11 -6.56
N LEU A 749 -1.20 -8.73 -5.51
CA LEU A 749 -1.93 -7.45 -5.49
C LEU A 749 -0.97 -6.29 -5.80
N LYS A 750 0.17 -6.23 -5.12
CA LYS A 750 1.18 -5.21 -5.36
C LYS A 750 1.74 -5.20 -6.79
N SER A 751 2.06 -6.38 -7.35
CA SER A 751 2.65 -6.50 -8.69
C SER A 751 1.66 -6.05 -9.77
N HIS A 752 0.38 -6.37 -9.58
CA HIS A 752 -0.72 -6.02 -10.46
C HIS A 752 -1.26 -4.58 -10.23
N GLY A 753 -0.58 -3.77 -9.40
CA GLY A 753 -0.96 -2.38 -9.15
C GLY A 753 -2.17 -2.19 -8.24
N LEU A 754 -2.60 -3.26 -7.56
CA LEU A 754 -3.71 -3.30 -6.63
C LEU A 754 -3.28 -2.93 -5.19
N ASP A 755 -4.26 -2.66 -4.33
CA ASP A 755 -4.02 -2.37 -2.93
C ASP A 755 -3.60 -3.64 -2.19
N SER A 756 -2.30 -3.75 -1.89
CA SER A 756 -1.73 -4.90 -1.16
C SER A 756 -2.25 -5.09 0.27
N ARG A 757 -3.00 -4.12 0.81
CA ARG A 757 -3.69 -4.21 2.11
C ARG A 757 -5.21 -4.35 1.96
N GLY A 758 -5.73 -4.50 0.74
CA GLY A 758 -7.15 -4.73 0.52
C GLY A 758 -7.65 -6.03 1.15
N HIS A 759 -8.97 -6.12 1.30
CA HIS A 759 -9.64 -7.36 1.62
C HIS A 759 -9.39 -8.37 0.50
N LEU A 760 -8.93 -9.57 0.85
CA LEU A 760 -8.68 -10.64 -0.09
C LEU A 760 -9.03 -11.96 0.58
N TYR A 761 -10.04 -12.64 0.04
CA TYR A 761 -10.48 -13.95 0.50
C TYR A 761 -10.37 -14.95 -0.64
N LYS A 762 -9.76 -16.11 -0.38
CA LYS A 762 -9.85 -17.24 -1.30
C LYS A 762 -11.08 -18.04 -0.93
N ILE A 763 -11.95 -18.27 -1.89
CA ILE A 763 -13.21 -18.96 -1.64
C ILE A 763 -12.98 -20.48 -1.62
N ASN A 764 -13.31 -21.11 -0.49
CA ASN A 764 -13.31 -22.57 -0.34
C ASN A 764 -14.71 -23.12 -0.59
N PHE A 765 -15.72 -22.60 0.11
CA PHE A 765 -17.13 -22.89 -0.14
C PHE A 765 -18.01 -21.72 0.32
N PHE A 766 -18.49 -20.86 -0.58
CA PHE A 766 -19.24 -19.65 -0.20
C PHE A 766 -20.32 -19.29 -1.23
N GLU A 767 -21.55 -19.09 -0.75
CA GLU A 767 -22.74 -18.95 -1.61
C GLU A 767 -23.52 -17.65 -1.37
N TRP A 768 -22.88 -16.67 -0.74
CA TRP A 768 -23.47 -15.37 -0.36
C TRP A 768 -24.69 -15.49 0.56
N GLN A 769 -24.77 -16.56 1.35
CA GLN A 769 -25.72 -16.71 2.45
C GLN A 769 -25.09 -16.33 3.80
N GLU A 770 -25.90 -16.26 4.85
CA GLU A 770 -25.42 -16.09 6.22
C GLU A 770 -24.81 -17.40 6.74
N TYR A 771 -23.67 -17.30 7.42
CA TYR A 771 -22.97 -18.42 8.03
C TYR A 771 -22.66 -18.08 9.48
N ASP A 772 -23.00 -18.98 10.40
CA ASP A 772 -22.74 -18.77 11.83
C ASP A 772 -21.24 -18.73 12.14
N GLN A 773 -20.38 -19.29 11.30
CA GLN A 773 -18.92 -19.34 11.49
C GLN A 773 -18.22 -18.09 10.95
N VAL A 774 -18.86 -17.36 10.03
CA VAL A 774 -18.29 -16.17 9.39
C VAL A 774 -18.65 -14.96 10.26
N ARG A 775 -17.72 -14.52 11.12
CA ARG A 775 -17.92 -13.46 12.12
C ARG A 775 -16.79 -12.44 12.14
N LEU A 776 -16.97 -11.36 12.91
CA LEU A 776 -15.91 -10.39 13.19
C LEU A 776 -14.84 -11.03 14.08
N THR A 777 -13.58 -10.68 13.87
CA THR A 777 -12.44 -11.07 14.73
C THR A 777 -12.56 -10.60 16.19
N THR A 778 -13.49 -9.67 16.46
CA THR A 778 -13.80 -9.18 17.82
C THR A 778 -14.92 -9.95 18.52
N ASP A 779 -15.58 -10.88 17.82
CA ASP A 779 -16.63 -11.72 18.38
C ASP A 779 -16.02 -12.80 19.30
N PRO A 780 -16.53 -13.02 20.52
CA PRO A 780 -16.03 -14.06 21.43
C PRO A 780 -16.12 -15.49 20.88
N GLU A 781 -17.01 -15.76 19.92
CA GLU A 781 -17.18 -17.06 19.27
C GLU A 781 -16.41 -17.17 17.94
N TYR A 782 -15.59 -16.16 17.59
CA TYR A 782 -14.77 -16.22 16.38
C TYR A 782 -13.70 -17.31 16.48
N ASP A 783 -13.69 -18.19 15.48
CA ASP A 783 -12.66 -19.20 15.25
C ASP A 783 -12.18 -19.06 13.79
N GLU A 784 -10.89 -18.75 13.62
CA GLU A 784 -10.28 -18.56 12.31
C GLU A 784 -10.37 -19.82 11.44
N ARG A 785 -10.18 -21.02 12.00
CA ARG A 785 -10.25 -22.27 11.24
C ARG A 785 -11.66 -22.51 10.72
N ALA A 786 -12.66 -22.29 11.58
CA ALA A 786 -14.06 -22.42 11.17
C ALA A 786 -14.47 -21.36 10.14
N PHE A 787 -13.91 -20.15 10.21
CA PHE A 787 -14.10 -19.11 9.19
C PHE A 787 -13.47 -19.54 7.85
N GLU A 788 -12.23 -20.05 7.89
CA GLU A 788 -11.46 -20.44 6.72
C GLU A 788 -12.01 -21.70 6.02
N GLU A 789 -12.90 -22.48 6.63
CA GLU A 789 -13.67 -23.53 5.94
C GLU A 789 -14.47 -22.95 4.75
N TYR A 790 -14.98 -21.71 4.89
CA TYR A 790 -15.72 -21.01 3.85
C TYR A 790 -14.80 -20.07 3.04
N LEU A 791 -14.00 -19.26 3.76
CA LEU A 791 -13.30 -18.10 3.23
C LEU A 791 -11.88 -18.02 3.79
N GLU A 792 -10.88 -18.52 3.07
CA GLU A 792 -9.49 -18.47 3.52
C GLU A 792 -8.96 -17.03 3.45
N ILE A 793 -8.45 -16.50 4.56
CA ILE A 793 -8.07 -15.10 4.70
C ILE A 793 -6.69 -14.89 4.08
N LYS A 794 -6.57 -13.93 3.17
CA LYS A 794 -5.33 -13.66 2.41
C LYS A 794 -4.90 -12.19 2.42
N GLY A 795 -5.79 -11.30 2.86
CA GLY A 795 -5.62 -9.85 2.85
C GLY A 795 -5.75 -9.24 4.24
N ASP A 796 -6.69 -8.29 4.33
CA ASP A 796 -7.14 -7.62 5.54
C ASP A 796 -8.08 -8.51 6.39
N GLU A 797 -7.99 -8.39 7.72
CA GLU A 797 -8.74 -9.18 8.71
C GLU A 797 -10.00 -8.46 9.24
N ASP A 798 -10.33 -7.25 8.77
CA ASP A 798 -11.60 -6.61 9.06
C ASP A 798 -12.71 -7.18 8.15
N HIS A 799 -13.51 -8.07 8.73
CA HIS A 799 -14.62 -8.74 8.05
C HIS A 799 -15.92 -7.90 8.03
N ALA A 800 -15.95 -6.70 8.64
CA ALA A 800 -17.19 -5.92 8.79
C ALA A 800 -17.84 -5.57 7.45
N LYS A 801 -17.02 -5.23 6.44
CA LYS A 801 -17.52 -4.93 5.10
C LYS A 801 -18.19 -6.15 4.45
N LEU A 802 -17.53 -7.30 4.54
CA LEU A 802 -18.03 -8.55 3.97
C LEU A 802 -19.35 -8.95 4.61
N LEU A 803 -19.41 -8.93 5.95
CA LEU A 803 -20.61 -9.26 6.72
C LEU A 803 -21.78 -8.33 6.39
N LYS A 804 -21.54 -7.03 6.29
CA LYS A 804 -22.58 -6.07 5.87
C LYS A 804 -23.11 -6.41 4.48
N THR A 805 -22.24 -6.71 3.52
CA THR A 805 -22.67 -7.09 2.16
C THR A 805 -23.47 -8.39 2.19
N ILE A 806 -23.06 -9.40 2.96
CA ILE A 806 -23.82 -10.64 3.15
C ILE A 806 -25.20 -10.33 3.72
N GLU A 807 -25.30 -9.61 4.84
CA GLU A 807 -26.58 -9.23 5.46
C GLU A 807 -27.54 -8.57 4.44
N GLN A 808 -27.05 -7.58 3.68
CA GLN A 808 -27.86 -6.90 2.66
C GLN A 808 -28.30 -7.84 1.52
N VAL A 809 -27.42 -8.73 1.05
CA VAL A 809 -27.76 -9.75 0.03
C VAL A 809 -28.81 -10.74 0.54
N ASN A 810 -28.89 -10.96 1.86
CA ASN A 810 -29.85 -11.85 2.49
C ASN A 810 -31.17 -11.14 2.88
N ASP A 811 -31.21 -9.80 2.88
CA ASP A 811 -32.42 -8.99 3.07
C ASP A 811 -33.15 -8.69 1.75
N TYR A 812 -34.32 -9.32 1.55
CA TYR A 812 -35.15 -9.17 0.36
C TYR A 812 -36.02 -7.89 0.39
N SER A 813 -36.00 -7.13 1.49
CA SER A 813 -36.65 -5.81 1.55
C SER A 813 -35.85 -4.72 0.83
N ILE A 814 -34.55 -4.94 0.63
CA ILE A 814 -33.65 -4.06 -0.12
C ILE A 814 -33.65 -4.49 -1.59
N PRO A 815 -33.95 -3.59 -2.55
CA PRO A 815 -33.83 -3.91 -3.98
C PRO A 815 -32.41 -4.35 -4.36
N ILE A 816 -32.28 -5.35 -5.24
CA ILE A 816 -30.96 -5.89 -5.60
C ILE A 816 -30.09 -4.84 -6.31
N GLU A 817 -30.71 -3.92 -7.02
CA GLU A 817 -30.04 -2.85 -7.75
C GLU A 817 -29.29 -1.89 -6.83
N GLU A 818 -29.85 -1.60 -5.65
CA GLU A 818 -29.18 -0.76 -4.64
C GLU A 818 -27.92 -1.46 -4.10
N ILE A 819 -28.02 -2.77 -3.83
CA ILE A 819 -26.89 -3.58 -3.35
C ILE A 819 -25.79 -3.66 -4.41
N VAL A 820 -26.17 -3.92 -5.66
CA VAL A 820 -25.24 -4.01 -6.79
C VAL A 820 -24.53 -2.67 -7.02
N GLU A 821 -25.26 -1.55 -7.02
CA GLU A 821 -24.68 -0.22 -7.23
C GLU A 821 -23.71 0.19 -6.11
N GLU A 822 -24.00 -0.20 -4.86
CA GLU A 822 -23.15 0.10 -3.69
C GLU A 822 -21.91 -0.81 -3.62
N HIS A 823 -22.10 -2.12 -3.84
CA HIS A 823 -21.13 -3.14 -3.40
C HIS A 823 -20.46 -3.92 -4.51
N PHE A 824 -20.88 -3.83 -5.78
CA PHE A 824 -20.36 -4.70 -6.82
C PHE A 824 -19.99 -3.96 -8.10
N ASP A 825 -18.96 -4.44 -8.78
CA ASP A 825 -18.63 -4.01 -10.13
C ASP A 825 -19.21 -4.99 -11.15
N MET A 826 -20.36 -4.62 -11.74
CA MET A 826 -21.06 -5.50 -12.67
C MET A 826 -20.30 -5.76 -13.97
N GLU A 827 -19.38 -4.88 -14.38
CA GLU A 827 -18.54 -5.15 -15.54
C GLU A 827 -17.60 -6.33 -15.24
N ASN A 828 -16.91 -6.30 -14.10
CA ASN A 828 -16.07 -7.41 -13.67
C ASN A 828 -16.87 -8.72 -13.46
N ILE A 829 -18.02 -8.67 -12.80
CA ILE A 829 -18.87 -9.86 -12.57
C ILE A 829 -19.33 -10.48 -13.88
N CYS A 830 -19.91 -9.68 -14.80
CA CYS A 830 -20.44 -10.21 -16.05
C CYS A 830 -19.34 -10.83 -16.92
N TYR A 831 -18.16 -10.21 -17.02
CA TYR A 831 -17.05 -10.78 -17.78
C TYR A 831 -16.48 -12.04 -17.13
N TRP A 832 -16.37 -12.07 -15.79
CA TRP A 832 -15.98 -13.27 -15.07
C TRP A 832 -16.95 -14.43 -15.33
N MET A 833 -18.26 -14.20 -15.17
CA MET A 833 -19.27 -15.23 -15.46
C MET A 833 -19.25 -15.66 -16.93
N ALA A 834 -19.22 -14.69 -17.86
CA ALA A 834 -19.19 -14.96 -19.30
C ALA A 834 -17.99 -15.82 -19.70
N PHE A 835 -16.81 -15.56 -19.14
CA PHE A 835 -15.61 -16.36 -19.39
C PHE A 835 -15.81 -17.81 -18.94
N HIS A 836 -16.30 -18.02 -17.71
CA HIS A 836 -16.53 -19.37 -17.19
C HIS A 836 -17.64 -20.11 -17.94
N ILE A 837 -18.70 -19.41 -18.38
CA ILE A 837 -19.76 -19.96 -19.23
C ILE A 837 -19.18 -20.44 -20.56
N LEU A 838 -18.46 -19.57 -21.28
CA LEU A 838 -17.95 -19.87 -22.62
C LEU A 838 -16.87 -20.95 -22.60
N THR A 839 -16.02 -20.96 -21.58
CA THR A 839 -15.00 -22.01 -21.39
C THR A 839 -15.57 -23.31 -20.85
N GLY A 840 -16.85 -23.33 -20.44
CA GLY A 840 -17.52 -24.51 -19.89
C GLY A 840 -16.94 -24.95 -18.55
N ASN A 841 -16.36 -24.01 -17.79
CA ASN A 841 -15.84 -24.27 -16.45
C ASN A 841 -17.01 -24.26 -15.46
N TYR A 842 -17.44 -25.46 -15.06
CA TYR A 842 -18.55 -25.67 -14.11
C TYR A 842 -18.10 -25.67 -12.64
N ASP A 843 -16.80 -25.87 -12.37
CA ASP A 843 -16.25 -25.91 -11.01
C ASP A 843 -15.90 -24.50 -10.53
N VAL A 844 -16.89 -23.61 -10.58
CA VAL A 844 -16.79 -22.20 -10.19
C VAL A 844 -18.11 -21.74 -9.59
N GLY A 845 -18.09 -20.69 -8.79
CA GLY A 845 -19.31 -20.08 -8.25
C GLY A 845 -19.37 -20.18 -6.74
N SER A 846 -19.38 -21.40 -6.18
CA SER A 846 -19.24 -21.60 -4.72
C SER A 846 -17.77 -21.72 -4.31
N ARG A 847 -16.84 -21.84 -5.25
CA ARG A 847 -15.39 -22.03 -5.05
C ARG A 847 -14.60 -21.54 -6.26
N ASN A 848 -13.27 -21.65 -6.19
CA ASN A 848 -12.33 -21.40 -7.29
C ASN A 848 -12.32 -19.94 -7.82
N TYR A 849 -12.44 -18.99 -6.89
CA TYR A 849 -12.12 -17.59 -7.15
C TYR A 849 -11.63 -16.91 -5.87
N TYR A 850 -11.09 -15.71 -6.02
CA TYR A 850 -10.80 -14.79 -4.92
C TYR A 850 -11.80 -13.64 -4.95
N LEU A 851 -12.26 -13.27 -3.78
CA LEU A 851 -13.02 -12.05 -3.54
C LEU A 851 -12.06 -10.96 -3.08
N TYR A 852 -11.93 -9.89 -3.87
CA TYR A 852 -11.01 -8.79 -3.60
C TYR A 852 -11.76 -7.47 -3.43
N SER A 853 -11.29 -6.63 -2.51
CA SER A 853 -11.71 -5.24 -2.43
C SER A 853 -10.64 -4.32 -1.83
N PRO A 854 -10.32 -3.17 -2.47
CA PRO A 854 -9.43 -2.15 -1.89
C PRO A 854 -9.98 -1.59 -0.57
N GLN A 855 -9.10 -1.20 0.38
CA GLN A 855 -9.53 -0.65 1.68
C GLN A 855 -10.38 0.64 1.55
N ASN A 856 -10.19 1.36 0.45
CA ASN A 856 -10.80 2.66 0.15
C ASN A 856 -11.92 2.60 -0.90
N SER A 857 -12.42 1.40 -1.25
CA SER A 857 -13.56 1.19 -2.15
C SER A 857 -14.69 0.46 -1.42
N GLN A 858 -15.94 0.66 -1.84
CA GLN A 858 -17.08 -0.15 -1.39
C GLN A 858 -17.35 -1.38 -2.27
N ARG A 859 -16.68 -1.49 -3.42
CA ARG A 859 -16.93 -2.53 -4.42
C ARG A 859 -16.11 -3.81 -4.20
N TRP A 860 -16.74 -4.94 -4.45
CA TRP A 860 -16.14 -6.26 -4.52
C TRP A 860 -15.86 -6.66 -5.97
N TYR A 861 -14.72 -7.32 -6.18
CA TYR A 861 -14.25 -7.83 -7.46
C TYR A 861 -13.94 -9.33 -7.36
N PHE A 862 -14.20 -10.04 -8.44
CA PHE A 862 -13.98 -11.47 -8.59
C PHE A 862 -12.72 -11.72 -9.42
N ILE A 863 -11.79 -12.49 -8.86
CA ILE A 863 -10.53 -12.87 -9.51
C ILE A 863 -10.52 -14.39 -9.66
N SER A 864 -10.41 -14.88 -10.89
CA SER A 864 -10.50 -16.31 -11.18
C SER A 864 -9.33 -17.11 -10.60
N TRP A 865 -9.61 -18.32 -10.10
CA TRP A 865 -8.62 -19.24 -9.58
C TRP A 865 -8.91 -20.68 -10.04
N ASP A 866 -7.87 -21.51 -10.15
CA ASP A 866 -7.98 -22.94 -10.46
C ASP A 866 -8.90 -23.27 -11.65
N ASN A 867 -8.46 -22.91 -12.85
CA ASN A 867 -9.24 -23.02 -14.08
C ASN A 867 -9.03 -24.34 -14.82
N ASP A 868 -8.62 -25.40 -14.14
CA ASP A 868 -8.32 -26.69 -14.76
C ASP A 868 -9.56 -27.52 -15.10
N SER A 869 -10.76 -27.04 -14.78
CA SER A 869 -12.04 -27.62 -15.23
C SER A 869 -12.57 -27.01 -16.54
N ALA A 870 -12.00 -25.91 -17.02
CA ALA A 870 -12.34 -25.30 -18.32
C ALA A 870 -12.01 -26.23 -19.50
N PHE A 871 -12.82 -26.28 -20.57
CA PHE A 871 -12.57 -27.05 -21.80
C PHE A 871 -12.46 -28.59 -21.63
N ASN A 872 -13.28 -29.17 -20.73
CA ASN A 872 -13.28 -30.62 -20.46
C ASN A 872 -14.27 -31.43 -21.32
N ARG A 873 -15.18 -30.77 -22.04
CA ARG A 873 -16.40 -31.41 -22.53
C ARG A 873 -16.14 -32.49 -23.57
N ASN A 874 -15.20 -32.25 -24.49
CA ASN A 874 -14.82 -33.24 -25.49
C ASN A 874 -14.17 -34.48 -24.86
N TYR A 875 -13.35 -34.29 -23.82
CA TYR A 875 -12.74 -35.39 -23.10
C TYR A 875 -13.80 -36.24 -22.36
N TYR A 876 -14.69 -35.61 -21.60
CA TYR A 876 -15.78 -36.29 -20.89
C TYR A 876 -16.73 -37.03 -21.82
N ARG A 877 -17.03 -36.49 -23.00
CA ARG A 877 -17.82 -37.20 -24.02
C ARG A 877 -17.13 -38.49 -24.50
N THR A 878 -15.80 -38.53 -24.50
CA THR A 878 -15.03 -39.70 -24.91
C THR A 878 -14.99 -40.77 -23.82
N THR A 879 -15.01 -40.37 -22.55
CA THR A 879 -15.01 -41.30 -21.41
C THR A 879 -16.42 -41.70 -20.94
N GLY A 880 -17.46 -40.97 -21.38
CA GLY A 880 -18.82 -41.14 -20.91
C GLY A 880 -19.08 -40.53 -19.52
N TYR A 881 -18.16 -39.70 -19.03
CA TYR A 881 -18.26 -39.04 -17.73
C TYR A 881 -19.23 -37.85 -17.80
N THR A 882 -20.14 -37.71 -16.84
CA THR A 882 -21.28 -36.78 -16.97
C THR A 882 -21.12 -35.42 -16.29
N GLU A 883 -19.98 -35.06 -15.70
CA GLU A 883 -19.81 -33.71 -15.11
C GLU A 883 -19.93 -32.55 -16.13
N GLY A 884 -20.35 -31.36 -15.67
CA GLY A 884 -20.58 -30.18 -16.51
C GLY A 884 -21.83 -30.28 -17.40
N GLN A 885 -22.83 -31.06 -16.99
CA GLN A 885 -24.10 -31.25 -17.69
C GLN A 885 -25.30 -30.63 -16.95
N SER A 886 -26.50 -30.76 -17.54
CA SER A 886 -27.75 -30.24 -16.98
C SER A 886 -27.67 -28.76 -16.53
N TRP A 887 -27.94 -28.46 -15.25
CA TRP A 887 -27.90 -27.12 -14.66
C TRP A 887 -26.49 -26.52 -14.53
N GLU A 888 -25.41 -27.29 -14.70
CA GLU A 888 -24.03 -26.79 -14.75
C GLU A 888 -23.67 -26.20 -16.13
N ARG A 889 -24.66 -25.66 -16.85
CA ARG A 889 -24.50 -25.11 -18.19
C ARG A 889 -25.12 -23.72 -18.28
N GLY A 890 -24.48 -22.85 -19.07
CA GLY A 890 -24.98 -21.50 -19.29
C GLY A 890 -25.10 -20.71 -17.99
N MET A 891 -26.12 -19.86 -17.90
CA MET A 891 -26.37 -19.04 -16.72
C MET A 891 -26.83 -19.87 -15.51
N THR A 892 -27.49 -21.03 -15.74
CA THR A 892 -28.09 -21.83 -14.66
C THR A 892 -27.08 -22.35 -13.64
N GLN A 893 -25.80 -22.45 -14.01
CA GLN A 893 -24.73 -22.93 -13.13
C GLN A 893 -24.44 -22.01 -11.93
N PHE A 894 -24.99 -20.78 -11.94
CA PHE A 894 -24.80 -19.80 -10.86
C PHE A 894 -26.07 -19.55 -10.04
N MET A 895 -27.19 -20.19 -10.39
CA MET A 895 -28.51 -19.85 -9.80
C MET A 895 -28.70 -20.35 -8.37
N HIS A 896 -27.82 -21.23 -7.89
CA HIS A 896 -27.77 -21.64 -6.48
C HIS A 896 -27.15 -20.56 -5.58
N LEU A 897 -26.38 -19.62 -6.15
CA LEU A 897 -25.74 -18.54 -5.42
C LEU A 897 -26.75 -17.42 -5.18
N ARG A 898 -26.99 -17.09 -3.90
CA ARG A 898 -28.08 -16.17 -3.52
C ARG A 898 -27.95 -14.80 -4.18
N LEU A 899 -26.72 -14.29 -4.29
CA LEU A 899 -26.41 -13.04 -4.97
C LEU A 899 -26.83 -13.07 -6.44
N PHE A 900 -26.36 -14.07 -7.21
CA PHE A 900 -26.61 -14.13 -8.66
C PHE A 900 -28.07 -14.49 -8.98
N ASN A 901 -28.71 -15.35 -8.17
CA ASN A 901 -30.14 -15.62 -8.29
C ASN A 901 -30.96 -14.32 -8.22
N ARG A 902 -30.61 -13.41 -7.30
CA ARG A 902 -31.27 -12.10 -7.18
C ARG A 902 -30.93 -11.17 -8.35
N ILE A 903 -29.65 -11.05 -8.71
CA ILE A 903 -29.18 -10.16 -9.78
C ILE A 903 -29.86 -10.50 -11.10
N PHE A 904 -29.86 -11.77 -11.50
CA PHE A 904 -30.31 -12.16 -12.83
C PHE A 904 -31.82 -12.37 -12.95
N ARG A 905 -32.60 -12.04 -11.91
CA ARG A 905 -34.05 -11.82 -12.05
C ARG A 905 -34.35 -10.48 -12.72
N GLU A 906 -33.43 -9.53 -12.67
CA GLU A 906 -33.56 -8.26 -13.38
C GLU A 906 -33.04 -8.36 -14.82
N GLU A 907 -33.87 -7.95 -15.77
CA GLU A 907 -33.57 -7.99 -17.21
C GLU A 907 -32.30 -7.22 -17.56
N LYS A 908 -32.13 -6.04 -16.96
CA LYS A 908 -30.96 -5.17 -17.13
C LYS A 908 -29.64 -5.93 -16.92
N TYR A 909 -29.53 -6.74 -15.87
CA TYR A 909 -28.27 -7.44 -15.58
C TYR A 909 -28.08 -8.67 -16.47
N ARG A 910 -29.16 -9.32 -16.91
CA ARG A 910 -29.10 -10.36 -17.95
C ARG A 910 -28.61 -9.80 -19.29
N GLU A 911 -29.08 -8.63 -19.70
CA GLU A 911 -28.59 -7.95 -20.90
C GLU A 911 -27.09 -7.64 -20.81
N MET A 912 -26.62 -7.20 -19.64
CA MET A 912 -25.18 -6.97 -19.39
C MET A 912 -24.36 -8.25 -19.49
N LEU A 913 -24.87 -9.38 -18.98
CA LEU A 913 -24.22 -10.68 -19.11
C LEU A 913 -24.20 -11.14 -20.58
N THR A 914 -25.32 -11.04 -21.30
CA THR A 914 -25.39 -11.37 -22.73
C THR A 914 -24.38 -10.55 -23.53
N ALA A 915 -24.29 -9.24 -23.26
CA ALA A 915 -23.31 -8.38 -23.92
C ALA A 915 -21.86 -8.83 -23.65
N ALA A 916 -21.53 -9.21 -22.40
CA ALA A 916 -20.21 -9.73 -22.05
C ALA A 916 -19.92 -11.08 -22.73
N VAL A 917 -20.90 -11.99 -22.78
CA VAL A 917 -20.79 -13.29 -23.48
C VAL A 917 -20.53 -13.08 -24.97
N GLU A 918 -21.29 -12.20 -25.62
CA GLU A 918 -21.11 -11.90 -27.04
C GLU A 918 -19.76 -11.23 -27.31
N ASP A 919 -19.35 -10.28 -26.47
CA ASP A 919 -18.06 -9.59 -26.60
C ASP A 919 -16.88 -10.56 -26.47
N LEU A 920 -16.87 -11.39 -25.42
CA LEU A 920 -15.83 -12.39 -25.23
C LEU A 920 -15.75 -13.37 -26.40
N ARG A 921 -16.89 -13.90 -26.85
CA ARG A 921 -16.95 -14.83 -27.98
C ARG A 921 -16.42 -14.20 -29.27
N ASN A 922 -16.78 -12.96 -29.55
CA ASN A 922 -16.47 -12.31 -30.82
C ASN A 922 -15.06 -11.71 -30.88
N ASN A 923 -14.52 -11.25 -29.74
CA ASN A 923 -13.29 -10.46 -29.72
C ASN A 923 -12.10 -11.15 -29.03
N TYR A 924 -12.34 -12.00 -28.03
CA TYR A 924 -11.28 -12.51 -27.15
C TYR A 924 -11.09 -14.04 -27.20
N LEU A 925 -12.18 -14.79 -27.34
CA LEU A 925 -12.25 -16.25 -27.32
C LEU A 925 -12.61 -16.82 -28.71
N THR A 926 -12.08 -16.21 -29.76
CA THR A 926 -12.36 -16.62 -31.13
C THR A 926 -11.79 -18.01 -31.42
N GLN A 927 -12.45 -18.77 -32.29
CA GLN A 927 -11.99 -20.13 -32.66
C GLN A 927 -10.58 -20.13 -33.26
N GLU A 928 -10.23 -19.11 -34.03
CA GLU A 928 -8.90 -18.97 -34.63
C GLU A 928 -7.82 -18.83 -33.56
N LYS A 929 -7.99 -17.88 -32.63
CA LYS A 929 -7.05 -17.63 -31.55
C LYS A 929 -6.92 -18.84 -30.63
N LEU A 930 -8.04 -19.40 -30.20
CA LEU A 930 -8.05 -20.57 -29.31
C LEU A 930 -7.42 -21.79 -29.99
N GLY A 931 -7.68 -22.00 -31.29
CA GLY A 931 -7.07 -23.07 -32.08
C GLY A 931 -5.56 -22.89 -32.24
N GLU A 932 -5.08 -21.66 -32.41
CA GLU A 932 -3.64 -21.36 -32.44
C GLU A 932 -2.96 -21.62 -31.10
N MET A 933 -3.47 -21.03 -30.00
CA MET A 933 -2.88 -21.20 -28.67
C MET A 933 -2.86 -22.68 -28.25
N THR A 934 -3.96 -23.40 -28.48
CA THR A 934 -4.08 -24.81 -28.15
C THR A 934 -3.05 -25.66 -28.90
N ARG A 935 -2.84 -25.38 -30.19
CA ARG A 935 -1.82 -26.06 -31.00
C ARG A 935 -0.41 -25.80 -30.46
N GLN A 936 -0.09 -24.55 -30.16
CA GLN A 936 1.22 -24.17 -29.62
C GLN A 936 1.52 -24.84 -28.27
N TYR A 937 0.53 -24.88 -27.36
CA TYR A 937 0.69 -25.53 -26.06
C TYR A 937 0.72 -27.05 -26.18
N ALA A 938 -0.09 -27.63 -27.06
CA ALA A 938 -0.02 -29.06 -27.36
C ALA A 938 1.36 -29.47 -27.87
N GLU A 939 1.97 -28.68 -28.77
CA GLU A 939 3.33 -28.91 -29.26
C GLU A 939 4.39 -28.82 -28.15
N THR A 940 4.20 -27.92 -27.18
CA THR A 940 5.12 -27.71 -26.04
C THR A 940 5.02 -28.84 -25.01
N VAL A 941 3.81 -29.31 -24.70
CA VAL A 941 3.55 -30.32 -23.67
C VAL A 941 3.86 -31.75 -24.15
N ARG A 942 3.54 -32.04 -25.41
CA ARG A 942 3.58 -33.39 -25.98
C ARG A 942 4.91 -34.13 -25.78
N PRO A 943 6.11 -33.51 -25.90
CA PRO A 943 7.40 -34.18 -25.64
C PRO A 943 7.56 -34.70 -24.21
N TYR A 944 6.85 -34.13 -23.25
CA TYR A 944 6.90 -34.52 -21.83
C TYR A 944 5.79 -35.52 -21.50
N LEU A 945 4.55 -35.28 -21.95
CA LEU A 945 3.38 -36.09 -21.62
C LEU A 945 3.55 -37.58 -22.02
N PHE A 946 4.21 -37.84 -23.15
CA PHE A 946 4.46 -39.19 -23.66
C PHE A 946 5.86 -39.73 -23.33
N ARG A 947 6.54 -39.14 -22.35
CA ARG A 947 7.84 -39.59 -21.82
C ARG A 947 7.71 -39.89 -20.32
N SER A 948 8.54 -40.79 -19.80
CA SER A 948 8.68 -40.94 -18.34
C SER A 948 9.23 -39.64 -17.73
N PRO A 949 8.76 -39.22 -16.54
CA PRO A 949 7.83 -39.93 -15.64
C PRO A 949 6.33 -39.73 -15.95
N ASP A 950 5.97 -38.79 -16.82
CA ASP A 950 4.57 -38.34 -17.00
C ASP A 950 3.69 -39.34 -17.74
N MET A 951 4.26 -40.08 -18.68
CA MET A 951 3.57 -41.14 -19.42
C MET A 951 2.90 -42.16 -18.49
N ALA A 952 3.49 -42.45 -17.33
CA ALA A 952 2.96 -43.43 -16.38
C ALA A 952 1.64 -43.00 -15.71
N ASN A 953 1.36 -41.70 -15.67
CA ASN A 953 0.15 -41.11 -15.06
C ASN A 953 -0.63 -40.27 -16.07
N SER A 954 -0.41 -40.48 -17.37
CA SER A 954 -1.17 -39.80 -18.42
C SER A 954 -2.57 -40.38 -18.54
N ARG A 955 -3.57 -39.50 -18.65
CA ARG A 955 -4.96 -39.88 -18.97
C ARG A 955 -5.14 -40.32 -20.43
N LEU A 956 -4.19 -39.97 -21.28
CA LEU A 956 -4.17 -40.27 -22.71
C LEU A 956 -2.90 -41.04 -23.06
N THR A 957 -3.05 -42.26 -23.57
CA THR A 957 -1.91 -43.10 -23.98
C THR A 957 -1.68 -43.08 -25.49
N ASP A 958 -2.63 -42.55 -26.26
CA ASP A 958 -2.56 -42.45 -27.72
C ASP A 958 -2.40 -40.99 -28.16
N GLU A 959 -1.30 -40.70 -28.85
CA GLU A 959 -0.99 -39.39 -29.41
C GLU A 959 -2.04 -38.96 -30.45
N SER A 960 -2.66 -39.91 -31.17
CA SER A 960 -3.70 -39.59 -32.15
C SER A 960 -4.96 -39.04 -31.48
N GLN A 961 -5.35 -39.63 -30.35
CA GLN A 961 -6.47 -39.16 -29.53
C GLN A 961 -6.18 -37.78 -28.94
N TYR A 962 -4.95 -37.54 -28.48
CA TYR A 962 -4.51 -36.23 -27.98
C TYR A 962 -4.63 -35.13 -29.04
N ASN A 963 -4.16 -35.41 -30.27
CA ASN A 963 -4.26 -34.45 -31.38
C ASN A 963 -5.70 -34.15 -31.78
N ASN A 964 -6.58 -35.16 -31.75
CA ASN A 964 -8.00 -34.98 -32.03
C ASN A 964 -8.68 -34.13 -30.96
N LEU A 965 -8.42 -34.43 -29.68
CA LEU A 965 -9.00 -33.69 -28.55
C LEU A 965 -8.53 -32.24 -28.50
N THR A 966 -7.24 -31.98 -28.74
CA THR A 966 -6.69 -30.62 -28.76
C THR A 966 -7.25 -29.81 -29.92
N SER A 967 -7.41 -30.41 -31.10
CA SER A 967 -8.04 -29.74 -32.26
C SER A 967 -9.52 -29.41 -32.05
N ALA A 968 -10.21 -30.09 -31.12
CA ALA A 968 -11.63 -29.89 -30.85
C ALA A 968 -11.93 -28.81 -29.79
N ILE A 969 -10.95 -28.39 -28.98
CA ILE A 969 -11.13 -27.42 -27.89
C ILE A 969 -11.79 -26.13 -28.38
N ALA A 970 -11.35 -25.59 -29.52
CA ALA A 970 -11.86 -24.35 -30.08
C ALA A 970 -13.37 -24.38 -30.36
N GLY A 971 -13.92 -25.56 -30.68
CA GLY A 971 -15.35 -25.73 -30.95
C GLY A 971 -16.23 -25.67 -29.71
N GLU A 972 -15.67 -25.89 -28.51
CA GLU A 972 -16.47 -25.91 -27.26
C GLU A 972 -17.08 -24.53 -26.95
N ILE A 973 -16.43 -23.43 -27.35
CA ILE A 973 -16.95 -22.06 -27.15
C ILE A 973 -18.34 -21.90 -27.78
N GLU A 974 -18.53 -22.39 -29.02
CA GLU A 974 -19.81 -22.29 -29.71
C GLU A 974 -20.88 -23.21 -29.11
N GLU A 975 -20.47 -24.39 -28.64
CA GLU A 975 -21.36 -25.32 -27.94
C GLU A 975 -21.87 -24.67 -26.64
N ASN A 976 -20.95 -24.08 -25.86
CA ASN A 976 -21.23 -23.41 -24.60
C ASN A 976 -22.05 -22.13 -24.77
N TYR A 977 -21.81 -21.38 -25.83
CA TYR A 977 -22.68 -20.27 -26.21
C TYR A 977 -24.11 -20.73 -26.53
N GLY A 978 -24.27 -21.85 -27.24
CA GLY A 978 -25.57 -22.47 -27.46
C GLY A 978 -26.28 -22.83 -26.15
N TYR A 979 -25.56 -23.40 -25.19
CA TYR A 979 -26.12 -23.70 -23.87
C TYR A 979 -26.44 -22.44 -23.05
N TYR A 980 -25.69 -21.36 -23.22
CA TYR A 980 -26.04 -20.07 -22.63
C TYR A 980 -27.38 -19.57 -23.14
N LEU A 981 -27.59 -19.56 -24.46
CA LEU A 981 -28.86 -19.17 -25.06
C LEU A 981 -30.01 -20.09 -24.59
N GLU A 982 -29.79 -21.40 -24.58
CA GLU A 982 -30.78 -22.36 -24.06
C GLU A 982 -31.12 -22.12 -22.58
N SER A 983 -30.15 -21.69 -21.78
CA SER A 983 -30.36 -21.41 -20.34
C SER A 983 -31.23 -20.18 -20.06
N LEU A 984 -31.42 -19.29 -21.04
CA LEU A 984 -32.33 -18.15 -20.94
C LEU A 984 -33.79 -18.55 -21.17
N GLU A 985 -34.02 -19.68 -21.86
CA GLU A 985 -35.34 -20.21 -22.20
C GLU A 985 -35.81 -21.31 -21.22
N LYS A 986 -34.92 -21.79 -20.35
CA LYS A 986 -35.19 -22.88 -19.42
C LYS A 986 -35.80 -22.36 -18.12
N PRO A 987 -36.74 -23.12 -17.51
CA PRO A 987 -37.08 -22.90 -16.11
C PRO A 987 -35.82 -23.08 -15.25
N TRP A 988 -35.68 -22.32 -14.17
CA TRP A 988 -34.49 -22.35 -13.33
C TRP A 988 -34.41 -23.61 -12.46
N PRO A 989 -33.20 -24.13 -12.18
CA PRO A 989 -33.02 -25.19 -11.21
C PRO A 989 -33.48 -24.77 -9.80
N PHE A 990 -33.86 -25.75 -9.00
CA PHE A 990 -34.50 -25.61 -7.69
C PHE A 990 -34.07 -26.75 -6.76
N PHE A 991 -34.21 -26.62 -5.45
CA PHE A 991 -33.86 -27.67 -4.50
C PHE A 991 -35.07 -28.53 -4.12
N VAL A 992 -34.83 -29.82 -3.90
CA VAL A 992 -35.85 -30.74 -3.38
C VAL A 992 -35.65 -30.93 -1.88
N GLY A 993 -36.71 -30.71 -1.10
CA GLY A 993 -36.70 -30.88 0.35
C GLY A 993 -36.54 -32.33 0.79
N THR A 994 -36.23 -32.54 2.06
CA THR A 994 -36.19 -33.88 2.67
C THR A 994 -37.61 -34.45 2.75
N PRO A 995 -37.87 -35.70 2.28
CA PRO A 995 -39.17 -36.31 2.43
C PRO A 995 -39.54 -36.50 3.92
N THR A 996 -40.82 -36.31 4.25
CA THR A 996 -41.35 -36.45 5.61
C THR A 996 -42.47 -37.48 5.65
N ALA A 997 -42.54 -38.25 6.74
CA ALA A 997 -43.62 -39.21 6.97
C ALA A 997 -44.74 -38.54 7.78
N GLU A 998 -45.85 -38.22 7.13
CA GLU A 998 -47.04 -37.62 7.76
C GLU A 998 -48.29 -38.46 7.47
N GLU A 999 -49.11 -38.70 8.49
CA GLU A 999 -50.40 -39.41 8.39
C GLU A 999 -50.36 -40.79 7.70
N GLY A 1000 -49.23 -41.49 7.75
CA GLY A 1000 -49.05 -42.80 7.12
C GLY A 1000 -48.80 -42.74 5.61
N ARG A 1001 -48.33 -41.59 5.10
CA ARG A 1001 -47.79 -41.41 3.75
C ARG A 1001 -46.47 -40.66 3.80
N ILE A 1002 -45.69 -40.73 2.72
CA ILE A 1002 -44.48 -39.92 2.57
C ILE A 1002 -44.84 -38.71 1.70
N SER A 1003 -44.62 -37.52 2.24
CA SER A 1003 -44.80 -36.24 1.56
C SER A 1003 -43.43 -35.64 1.24
N ILE A 1004 -43.29 -35.07 0.06
CA ILE A 1004 -42.10 -34.34 -0.36
C ILE A 1004 -42.52 -33.04 -1.02
N GLN A 1005 -41.80 -31.97 -0.68
CA GLN A 1005 -41.96 -30.64 -1.23
C GLN A 1005 -40.63 -30.18 -1.81
N TRP A 1006 -40.69 -29.32 -2.82
CA TRP A 1006 -39.52 -28.71 -3.43
C TRP A 1006 -39.76 -27.22 -3.69
N ASP A 1007 -38.69 -26.50 -3.99
CA ASP A 1007 -38.76 -25.09 -4.29
C ASP A 1007 -39.48 -24.83 -5.61
N VAL A 1008 -40.16 -23.69 -5.71
CA VAL A 1008 -40.79 -23.25 -6.96
C VAL A 1008 -39.70 -22.80 -7.93
N SER A 1009 -39.65 -23.45 -9.09
CA SER A 1009 -38.81 -23.04 -10.21
C SER A 1009 -39.27 -21.68 -10.77
N TYR A 1010 -38.36 -20.95 -11.40
CA TYR A 1010 -38.60 -19.63 -11.95
C TYR A 1010 -38.39 -19.62 -13.47
N ASP A 1011 -39.29 -18.99 -14.20
CA ASP A 1011 -39.23 -18.85 -15.66
C ASP A 1011 -39.12 -17.36 -16.01
N LEU A 1012 -38.20 -17.04 -16.93
CA LEU A 1012 -37.85 -15.65 -17.26
C LEU A 1012 -38.95 -14.93 -18.04
N ASP A 1013 -39.73 -15.66 -18.84
CA ASP A 1013 -40.84 -15.14 -19.62
C ASP A 1013 -42.17 -15.22 -18.87
N GLY A 1014 -42.14 -15.75 -17.64
CA GLY A 1014 -43.32 -15.92 -16.80
C GLY A 1014 -44.27 -17.00 -17.33
N GLU A 1015 -43.76 -18.00 -18.05
CA GLU A 1015 -44.54 -19.15 -18.50
C GLU A 1015 -45.03 -20.01 -17.32
N ASN A 1016 -46.12 -20.76 -17.52
CA ASN A 1016 -46.54 -21.74 -16.53
C ASN A 1016 -45.53 -22.90 -16.48
N ILE A 1017 -45.11 -23.23 -15.27
CA ILE A 1017 -44.21 -24.35 -15.00
C ILE A 1017 -45.01 -25.53 -14.48
N THR A 1018 -44.73 -26.71 -15.02
CA THR A 1018 -45.21 -28.00 -14.52
C THR A 1018 -44.05 -28.87 -14.07
N TYR A 1019 -44.28 -29.74 -13.10
CA TYR A 1019 -43.28 -30.64 -12.54
C TYR A 1019 -43.57 -32.09 -12.91
N SER A 1020 -42.50 -32.86 -13.00
CA SER A 1020 -42.54 -34.32 -13.05
C SER A 1020 -41.60 -34.90 -12.01
N TYR A 1021 -41.96 -36.03 -11.44
CA TYR A 1021 -41.08 -36.77 -10.54
C TYR A 1021 -41.05 -38.26 -10.86
N VAL A 1022 -39.92 -38.89 -10.58
CA VAL A 1022 -39.71 -40.35 -10.67
C VAL A 1022 -39.01 -40.80 -9.40
N LEU A 1023 -39.67 -41.68 -8.64
CA LEU A 1023 -39.13 -42.34 -7.46
C LEU A 1023 -38.73 -43.78 -7.82
N ALA A 1024 -37.49 -44.17 -7.54
CA ALA A 1024 -36.93 -45.47 -7.88
C ALA A 1024 -36.06 -46.07 -6.74
N ARG A 1025 -35.73 -47.36 -6.87
CA ARG A 1025 -34.78 -48.07 -5.98
C ARG A 1025 -33.31 -47.97 -6.43
N ASP A 1026 -33.07 -47.43 -7.61
CA ASP A 1026 -31.74 -47.27 -8.19
C ASP A 1026 -31.53 -45.85 -8.76
N TYR A 1027 -30.28 -45.38 -8.74
CA TYR A 1027 -29.93 -44.04 -9.22
C TYR A 1027 -30.13 -43.83 -10.72
N ARG A 1028 -30.21 -44.91 -11.51
CA ARG A 1028 -30.48 -44.85 -12.96
C ARG A 1028 -31.98 -44.78 -13.27
N LEU A 1029 -32.82 -44.83 -12.23
CA LEU A 1029 -34.27 -44.72 -12.31
C LEU A 1029 -34.90 -45.80 -13.19
N THR A 1030 -34.39 -47.03 -13.10
CA THR A 1030 -34.86 -48.17 -13.88
C THR A 1030 -35.89 -49.03 -13.13
N ASP A 1031 -35.77 -49.13 -11.81
CA ASP A 1031 -36.69 -49.81 -10.88
C ASP A 1031 -37.63 -48.77 -10.24
N VAL A 1032 -38.60 -48.31 -11.04
CA VAL A 1032 -39.53 -47.24 -10.68
C VAL A 1032 -40.62 -47.74 -9.72
N ILE A 1033 -40.82 -46.99 -8.64
CA ILE A 1033 -41.82 -47.22 -7.60
C ILE A 1033 -43.05 -46.34 -7.80
N ALA A 1034 -42.82 -45.06 -8.06
CA ALA A 1034 -43.88 -44.07 -8.24
C ALA A 1034 -43.40 -42.98 -9.21
N GLN A 1035 -44.32 -42.40 -9.97
CA GLN A 1035 -44.03 -41.27 -10.86
C GLN A 1035 -45.26 -40.38 -11.02
N GLY A 1036 -45.03 -39.10 -11.26
CA GLY A 1036 -46.06 -38.11 -11.57
C GLY A 1036 -45.59 -37.16 -12.65
N GLU A 1037 -46.51 -36.69 -13.49
CA GLU A 1037 -46.24 -35.74 -14.57
C GLU A 1037 -47.31 -34.65 -14.61
N GLY A 1038 -46.95 -33.45 -15.07
CA GLY A 1038 -47.90 -32.34 -15.25
C GLY A 1038 -48.40 -31.74 -13.93
N LEU A 1039 -47.61 -31.82 -12.86
CA LEU A 1039 -47.96 -31.29 -11.55
C LEU A 1039 -47.78 -29.77 -11.52
N PHE A 1040 -48.76 -29.03 -11.01
CA PHE A 1040 -48.63 -27.57 -10.84
C PHE A 1040 -48.12 -27.17 -9.46
N LEU A 1041 -48.41 -27.99 -8.44
CA LEU A 1041 -47.91 -27.77 -7.09
C LEU A 1041 -46.55 -28.44 -6.94
N PRO A 1042 -45.58 -27.81 -6.26
CA PRO A 1042 -44.25 -28.36 -6.07
C PRO A 1042 -44.22 -29.37 -4.91
N GLU A 1043 -45.13 -30.34 -4.96
CA GLU A 1043 -45.28 -31.36 -3.93
C GLU A 1043 -45.74 -32.70 -4.54
N ALA A 1044 -45.36 -33.79 -3.87
CA ALA A 1044 -45.85 -35.12 -4.17
C ALA A 1044 -46.05 -35.93 -2.90
N THR A 1045 -47.02 -36.85 -2.93
CA THR A 1045 -47.31 -37.76 -1.83
C THR A 1045 -47.47 -39.19 -2.35
N PHE A 1046 -46.76 -40.14 -1.73
CA PHE A 1046 -46.81 -41.56 -2.08
C PHE A 1046 -46.94 -42.46 -0.85
N ASP A 1047 -47.16 -43.75 -1.09
CA ASP A 1047 -47.37 -44.74 -0.03
C ASP A 1047 -46.08 -44.97 0.79
N PRO A 1048 -46.18 -45.46 2.04
CA PRO A 1048 -45.02 -45.79 2.86
C PRO A 1048 -44.07 -46.74 2.13
N LEU A 1049 -42.78 -46.41 2.20
CA LEU A 1049 -41.72 -47.23 1.63
C LEU A 1049 -41.15 -48.17 2.70
N PRO A 1050 -40.78 -49.43 2.35
CA PRO A 1050 -40.02 -50.27 3.28
C PRO A 1050 -38.63 -49.67 3.54
N PRO A 1051 -37.91 -50.15 4.58
CA PRO A 1051 -36.55 -49.68 4.84
C PRO A 1051 -35.62 -49.91 3.63
N GLY A 1052 -34.81 -48.90 3.30
CA GLY A 1052 -33.91 -48.94 2.15
C GLY A 1052 -33.53 -47.55 1.62
N THR A 1053 -32.65 -47.53 0.61
CA THR A 1053 -32.22 -46.32 -0.09
C THR A 1053 -33.08 -46.08 -1.32
N TYR A 1054 -33.50 -44.83 -1.51
CA TYR A 1054 -34.39 -44.42 -2.58
C TYR A 1054 -33.86 -43.22 -3.33
N TYR A 1055 -34.17 -43.16 -4.62
CA TYR A 1055 -33.70 -42.15 -5.55
C TYR A 1055 -34.91 -41.43 -6.15
N LEU A 1056 -35.00 -40.13 -5.95
CA LEU A 1056 -36.07 -39.29 -6.45
C LEU A 1056 -35.50 -38.30 -7.46
N ARG A 1057 -35.99 -38.36 -8.70
CA ARG A 1057 -35.75 -37.30 -9.67
C ARG A 1057 -36.92 -36.35 -9.76
N VAL A 1058 -36.66 -35.04 -9.73
CA VAL A 1058 -37.66 -34.00 -9.98
C VAL A 1058 -37.19 -33.07 -11.10
N GLN A 1059 -38.07 -32.79 -12.06
CA GLN A 1059 -37.81 -31.92 -13.20
C GLN A 1059 -38.92 -30.88 -13.36
N ALA A 1060 -38.55 -29.65 -13.71
CA ALA A 1060 -39.47 -28.59 -14.12
C ALA A 1060 -39.55 -28.52 -15.65
N LYS A 1061 -40.73 -28.17 -16.16
CA LYS A 1061 -40.99 -27.97 -17.58
C LYS A 1061 -41.88 -26.74 -17.80
N ASN A 1062 -41.45 -25.82 -18.67
CA ASN A 1062 -42.23 -24.64 -19.04
C ASN A 1062 -43.15 -24.89 -20.26
N GLU A 1063 -43.95 -23.90 -20.64
CA GLU A 1063 -44.92 -24.01 -21.74
C GLU A 1063 -44.23 -24.18 -23.10
N SER A 1064 -43.07 -23.52 -23.28
CA SER A 1064 -42.21 -23.67 -24.45
C SER A 1064 -41.55 -25.06 -24.56
N GLY A 1065 -41.67 -25.88 -23.52
CA GLY A 1065 -41.31 -27.29 -23.53
C GLY A 1065 -39.87 -27.59 -23.09
N TYR A 1066 -39.14 -26.58 -22.64
CA TYR A 1066 -37.82 -26.73 -22.04
C TYR A 1066 -37.93 -27.41 -20.68
N VAL A 1067 -36.97 -28.29 -20.39
CA VAL A 1067 -36.91 -29.09 -19.16
C VAL A 1067 -35.65 -28.75 -18.38
N GLN A 1068 -35.79 -28.63 -17.07
CA GLN A 1068 -34.68 -28.39 -16.15
C GLN A 1068 -34.72 -29.38 -14.98
N ASP A 1069 -33.60 -30.04 -14.72
CA ASP A 1069 -33.40 -30.84 -13.51
C ASP A 1069 -33.23 -29.95 -12.28
N CYS A 1070 -33.67 -30.44 -11.12
CA CYS A 1070 -33.35 -29.83 -9.82
C CYS A 1070 -31.83 -29.89 -9.52
N PHE A 1071 -31.38 -29.09 -8.54
CA PHE A 1071 -29.98 -29.00 -8.15
C PHE A 1071 -29.45 -30.30 -7.53
N ASP A 1072 -30.30 -31.13 -6.94
CA ASP A 1072 -29.89 -32.40 -6.36
C ASP A 1072 -29.22 -33.32 -7.41
N TYR A 1073 -28.20 -34.05 -7.01
CA TYR A 1073 -27.52 -35.02 -7.86
C TYR A 1073 -26.95 -36.16 -7.04
N TYR A 1074 -26.75 -37.30 -7.68
CA TYR A 1074 -26.01 -38.43 -7.12
C TYR A 1074 -24.71 -38.62 -7.88
N SER A 1075 -23.56 -38.55 -7.20
CA SER A 1075 -22.25 -38.71 -7.82
C SER A 1075 -21.76 -40.16 -7.74
N THR A 1076 -21.08 -40.61 -8.78
CA THR A 1076 -20.37 -41.90 -8.82
C THR A 1076 -18.96 -41.68 -9.35
N GLU A 1077 -17.96 -42.35 -8.76
CA GLU A 1077 -16.55 -42.18 -9.18
C GLU A 1077 -16.32 -42.53 -10.66
N SER A 1078 -17.09 -43.47 -11.22
CA SER A 1078 -16.87 -43.98 -12.59
C SER A 1078 -17.72 -43.31 -13.66
N GLU A 1079 -18.93 -42.83 -13.34
CA GLU A 1079 -19.88 -42.32 -14.34
C GLU A 1079 -20.11 -40.81 -14.22
N GLY A 1080 -19.69 -40.18 -13.12
CA GLY A 1080 -19.94 -38.76 -12.84
C GLY A 1080 -21.27 -38.55 -12.12
N LYS A 1081 -21.95 -37.44 -12.43
CA LYS A 1081 -23.20 -37.00 -11.78
C LYS A 1081 -24.45 -37.53 -12.50
N ALA A 1082 -25.35 -38.13 -11.74
CA ALA A 1082 -26.74 -38.33 -12.12
C ALA A 1082 -27.56 -37.10 -11.69
N TYR A 1083 -27.82 -36.18 -12.62
CA TYR A 1083 -28.48 -34.90 -12.35
C TYR A 1083 -29.96 -35.04 -12.02
N GLY A 1084 -30.43 -34.14 -11.17
CA GLY A 1084 -31.80 -34.05 -10.70
C GLY A 1084 -32.18 -35.13 -9.70
N VAL A 1085 -31.24 -35.97 -9.24
CA VAL A 1085 -31.51 -37.13 -8.40
C VAL A 1085 -31.16 -36.85 -6.95
N LYS A 1086 -32.19 -36.74 -6.11
CA LYS A 1086 -32.07 -36.72 -4.65
C LYS A 1086 -32.05 -38.14 -4.09
N VAL A 1087 -31.20 -38.39 -3.09
CA VAL A 1087 -31.11 -39.69 -2.42
C VAL A 1087 -31.50 -39.56 -0.95
N PHE A 1088 -32.34 -40.48 -0.48
CA PHE A 1088 -32.75 -40.54 0.92
C PHE A 1088 -32.86 -41.99 1.39
N VAL A 1089 -32.72 -42.19 2.70
CA VAL A 1089 -32.78 -43.49 3.37
C VAL A 1089 -34.02 -43.54 4.24
N VAL A 1090 -34.75 -44.65 4.15
CA VAL A 1090 -35.83 -45.00 5.07
C VAL A 1090 -35.26 -46.02 6.06
N ASN A 1091 -35.24 -45.67 7.34
CA ASN A 1091 -34.71 -46.50 8.42
C ASN A 1091 -35.72 -47.57 8.87
N GLU A 1092 -35.25 -48.56 9.63
CA GLU A 1092 -36.11 -49.64 10.16
C GLU A 1092 -37.25 -49.13 11.05
N ASP A 1093 -37.05 -48.00 11.73
CA ASP A 1093 -38.05 -47.35 12.58
C ASP A 1093 -39.03 -46.45 11.80
N GLY A 1094 -38.87 -46.35 10.48
CA GLY A 1094 -39.68 -45.52 9.58
C GLY A 1094 -39.26 -44.05 9.52
N SER A 1095 -38.18 -43.66 10.21
CA SER A 1095 -37.59 -42.33 10.04
C SER A 1095 -36.93 -42.19 8.65
N ILE A 1096 -36.91 -40.96 8.13
CA ILE A 1096 -36.32 -40.64 6.83
C ILE A 1096 -35.16 -39.67 7.04
N GLU A 1097 -34.01 -40.01 6.47
CA GLU A 1097 -32.80 -39.19 6.52
C GLU A 1097 -32.29 -38.94 5.10
N ASN A 1098 -31.69 -37.76 4.87
CA ASN A 1098 -30.98 -37.52 3.62
C ASN A 1098 -29.76 -38.45 3.56
N TYR A 1099 -29.51 -39.00 2.38
CA TYR A 1099 -28.27 -39.74 2.17
C TYR A 1099 -27.11 -38.74 2.15
N LEU A 1100 -26.32 -38.74 3.23
CA LEU A 1100 -25.02 -38.10 3.24
C LEU A 1100 -24.05 -39.11 2.63
N ALA A 1101 -23.61 -38.87 1.40
CA ALA A 1101 -22.41 -39.55 0.93
C ALA A 1101 -21.28 -39.12 1.87
N GLU A 1102 -20.62 -40.07 2.55
CA GLU A 1102 -19.28 -39.78 3.08
C GLU A 1102 -18.41 -39.40 1.87
N GLU A 1103 -18.04 -38.12 1.77
CA GLU A 1103 -17.20 -37.56 0.69
C GLU A 1103 -15.75 -38.09 0.73
#